data_AF-A0A949HAU7-F1
#
_entry.id   AF-A0A949HAU7-F1
#
_cell.length_a   1.000
_cell.length_b   1.000
_cell.length_c   1.000
_cell.angle_alpha   90.00
_cell.angle_beta   90.00
_cell.angle_gamma   90.00
#
_symmetry.space_group_name_H-M   'P 1'
#
loop_
_entity.id
_entity.type
_entity.pdbx_description
1 polymer ?
#
loop_
_entity_poly.entity_id
_entity_poly.type
_entity_poly.pdbx_seq_one_letter_code
_entity_poly.pdbx_strand_id
1 'polypeptide(L)'
;DQWIITDGNQRFATNFGRNRNNRSYVLGPFETMVNGVAYSKLQLRASSPESQTVQVLDGIHSITASSVGPGVIDRAMPDSQPANALDGNPLTSWRPNRIAIDQTNDWGPGDQWIDIEFDEARIVDPLSVTLLIGLLGRPEPIDVYTVTDHGRVDTRLEPITTSQSVGVTPGETRHLRVAITHDSYLRVTDVIGISELTLPGDPIIRTLRVPIDLVDQFSGPDADTPAWIFSRDSRAAGTLASPIVRDFRVPRAATVAVSATGSVGAPDDVFGLLNNAQWMSIRASSTLFDAPDLAARNLIDDDPSTVWVSGTAIDDAERAPQITLSWLDPRVVSQIRLGLDPEFATPSSVTVTVNGQVFDRTPSSDGSIDIPETLTTAVQLDLHFDPTTLASPLLRAGLSGIEIPAIAGFYPGPIDRDATLSFDCGVGPRLTIGTTSISYSATMTYGELMDHRQVPLLPCGNTNIDLTAGDHRVITTPGPRGIGVDQLIMGNAPTMARTDGTGRSLTIDRWGSSSRRATIGAGPENLFVVNEVFNKGWRATLDGVTLPSLEVDGWRQAFLVPAGTGGSIDLAFAPNRTYQIGTFTGLGLLLLLLLLAILPGRRRTPPAPIGAGTWSSPIAVIAGLATAVPIAGLGALLLPVLWILRRRLLALLPIITFGSFATAGSLVLLARDRGDMSAKIWGVASYPVSALAALAVMCVILNFISTDPESDQP
;
A
#
# COMPACT_ATOMS: atom_id res chain seq x y z
N ASP A 1 -23.66 19.62 -15.98
CA ASP A 1 -22.34 19.11 -15.59
C ASP A 1 -22.55 17.82 -14.83
N GLN A 2 -22.09 16.70 -15.36
CA GLN A 2 -22.39 15.40 -14.77
C GLN A 2 -21.45 15.10 -13.60
N TRP A 3 -22.01 14.79 -12.44
CA TRP A 3 -21.25 14.32 -11.28
C TRP A 3 -20.77 12.89 -11.50
N ILE A 4 -19.60 12.56 -10.93
CA ILE A 4 -18.99 11.22 -11.07
C ILE A 4 -18.78 10.62 -9.69
N ILE A 5 -19.34 9.44 -9.48
CA ILE A 5 -19.11 8.60 -8.31
C ILE A 5 -17.99 7.62 -8.65
N THR A 6 -16.94 7.59 -7.82
CA THR A 6 -15.77 6.73 -8.02
C THR A 6 -15.51 5.86 -6.80
N ASP A 7 -14.75 4.78 -7.01
CA ASP A 7 -14.25 3.90 -5.96
C ASP A 7 -12.82 4.28 -5.48
N GLY A 8 -12.38 5.51 -5.79
CA GLY A 8 -11.03 5.99 -5.46
C GLY A 8 -10.83 6.38 -4.00
N ASN A 9 -11.90 6.75 -3.29
CA ASN A 9 -11.87 7.17 -1.89
C ASN A 9 -11.86 5.98 -0.91
N GLN A 10 -10.87 5.09 -1.04
CA GLN A 10 -10.83 3.83 -0.31
C GLN A 10 -10.44 3.99 1.16
N ARG A 11 -11.03 3.16 2.03
CA ARG A 11 -10.65 3.05 3.44
C ARG A 11 -9.46 2.11 3.60
N PHE A 12 -8.31 2.61 4.07
CA PHE A 12 -7.10 1.79 4.29
C PHE A 12 -6.23 2.31 5.44
N ALA A 13 -5.37 1.44 5.98
CA ALA A 13 -4.27 1.81 6.85
C ALA A 13 -3.06 2.23 6.02
N THR A 14 -2.35 3.28 6.46
CA THR A 14 -1.13 3.77 5.79
C THR A 14 0.07 3.64 6.71
N ASN A 15 1.10 2.93 6.26
CA ASN A 15 2.39 2.89 6.92
C ASN A 15 3.22 4.12 6.52
N PHE A 16 3.15 5.17 7.34
CA PHE A 16 3.90 6.41 7.12
C PHE A 16 5.41 6.19 7.23
N GLY A 17 6.18 6.89 6.40
CA GLY A 17 7.63 6.68 6.25
C GLY A 17 8.01 5.82 5.04
N ARG A 18 7.02 5.25 4.34
CA ARG A 18 7.18 4.57 3.05
C ARG A 18 6.39 5.29 1.95
N ASN A 19 6.85 5.24 0.70
CA ASN A 19 6.22 5.87 -0.47
C ASN A 19 5.74 4.88 -1.55
N ARG A 20 6.03 3.58 -1.40
CA ARG A 20 5.56 2.48 -2.26
C ARG A 20 5.02 1.36 -1.37
N ASN A 21 3.98 0.67 -1.82
CA ASN A 21 3.35 -0.47 -1.11
C ASN A 21 3.17 -0.19 0.39
N ASN A 22 2.66 1.00 0.70
CA ASN A 22 2.55 1.56 2.04
C ASN A 22 1.09 1.59 2.53
N ARG A 23 0.17 0.95 1.82
CA ARG A 23 -1.26 0.90 2.13
C ARG A 23 -1.69 -0.55 2.33
N SER A 24 -2.60 -0.79 3.29
CA SER A 24 -3.28 -2.08 3.44
C SER A 24 -4.23 -2.36 2.26
N TYR A 25 -4.88 -3.52 2.31
CA TYR A 25 -6.13 -3.75 1.59
C TYR A 25 -7.22 -2.74 1.99
N VAL A 26 -8.30 -2.69 1.20
CA VAL A 26 -9.48 -1.86 1.51
C VAL A 26 -10.18 -2.47 2.72
N LEU A 27 -10.25 -1.72 3.82
CA LEU A 27 -10.81 -2.19 5.08
C LEU A 27 -12.34 -2.21 5.05
N GLY A 28 -12.92 -3.09 5.86
CA GLY A 28 -14.33 -3.06 6.19
C GLY A 28 -14.77 -1.78 6.92
N PRO A 29 -16.09 -1.51 7.00
CA PRO A 29 -16.61 -0.32 7.68
C PRO A 29 -16.28 -0.27 9.17
N PHE A 30 -16.14 -1.43 9.82
CA PHE A 30 -15.87 -1.57 11.26
C PHE A 30 -14.39 -1.82 11.59
N GLU A 31 -13.58 -2.13 10.58
CA GLU A 31 -12.15 -2.32 10.76
C GLU A 31 -11.46 -0.98 11.05
N THR A 32 -10.56 -1.00 12.04
CA THR A 32 -9.87 0.20 12.52
C THR A 32 -8.35 0.11 12.48
N MET A 33 -7.77 -1.09 12.34
CA MET A 33 -6.32 -1.26 12.31
C MET A 33 -5.91 -2.54 11.58
N VAL A 34 -4.73 -2.52 10.98
CA VAL A 34 -4.05 -3.69 10.41
C VAL A 34 -2.59 -3.64 10.84
N ASN A 35 -2.03 -4.74 11.35
CA ASN A 35 -0.65 -4.83 11.86
C ASN A 35 -0.29 -3.73 12.88
N GLY A 36 -1.23 -3.36 13.76
CA GLY A 36 -1.05 -2.27 14.71
C GLY A 36 -1.01 -0.86 14.09
N VAL A 37 -1.22 -0.73 12.78
CA VAL A 37 -1.36 0.55 12.08
C VAL A 37 -2.85 0.89 12.00
N ALA A 38 -3.24 1.99 12.66
CA ALA A 38 -4.61 2.49 12.58
C ALA A 38 -4.95 2.97 11.15
N TYR A 39 -6.23 2.87 10.78
CA TYR A 39 -6.71 3.42 9.51
C TYR A 39 -6.39 4.92 9.43
N SER A 40 -6.01 5.38 8.23
CA SER A 40 -5.54 6.75 8.05
C SER A 40 -6.71 7.74 8.04
N LYS A 41 -6.87 8.52 9.11
CA LYS A 41 -7.75 9.71 9.13
C LYS A 41 -7.14 10.91 8.39
N LEU A 42 -5.85 10.85 8.06
CA LEU A 42 -5.08 11.98 7.53
C LEU A 42 -5.21 12.16 6.01
N GLN A 43 -5.70 11.16 5.28
CA GLN A 43 -5.76 11.23 3.81
C GLN A 43 -7.11 11.67 3.25
N LEU A 44 -8.20 11.68 4.02
CA LEU A 44 -9.56 11.85 3.48
C LEU A 44 -10.38 12.84 4.33
N ARG A 45 -11.03 13.82 3.66
CA ARG A 45 -11.80 14.90 4.33
C ARG A 45 -13.02 14.40 5.12
N ALA A 46 -13.46 13.17 4.87
CA ALA A 46 -14.64 12.60 5.49
C ALA A 46 -14.24 11.35 6.30
N SER A 47 -14.69 11.31 7.56
CA SER A 47 -14.31 10.30 8.54
C SER A 47 -15.30 9.14 8.65
N SER A 48 -16.44 9.20 7.95
CA SER A 48 -17.48 8.16 8.02
C SER A 48 -17.26 7.08 6.95
N PRO A 49 -17.55 5.80 7.25
CA PRO A 49 -17.56 4.74 6.26
C PRO A 49 -18.50 4.97 5.06
N GLU A 50 -19.56 5.78 5.23
CA GLU A 50 -20.52 6.11 4.16
C GLU A 50 -19.94 7.02 3.08
N SER A 51 -18.94 7.81 3.44
CA SER A 51 -18.22 8.72 2.53
C SER A 51 -17.02 8.05 1.85
N GLN A 52 -16.71 6.79 2.20
CA GLN A 52 -15.55 6.04 1.76
C GLN A 52 -15.96 4.79 0.98
N THR A 53 -15.08 4.33 0.10
CA THR A 53 -15.16 2.98 -0.46
C THR A 53 -14.65 1.99 0.58
N VAL A 54 -15.51 1.05 0.98
CA VAL A 54 -15.20 0.04 2.01
C VAL A 54 -15.40 -1.37 1.46
N GLN A 55 -14.68 -2.32 2.03
CA GLN A 55 -14.93 -3.73 1.75
C GLN A 55 -16.18 -4.20 2.48
N VAL A 56 -16.99 -4.98 1.78
CA VAL A 56 -18.15 -5.70 2.29
C VAL A 56 -18.04 -7.14 1.84
N LEU A 57 -18.40 -8.07 2.73
CA LEU A 57 -18.38 -9.50 2.50
C LEU A 57 -19.78 -10.03 2.83
N ASP A 58 -20.41 -10.70 1.88
CA ASP A 58 -21.79 -11.14 2.06
C ASP A 58 -21.91 -12.13 3.22
N GLY A 59 -22.77 -11.82 4.20
CA GLY A 59 -22.99 -12.64 5.39
C GLY A 59 -21.87 -12.58 6.44
N ILE A 60 -20.88 -11.69 6.27
CA ILE A 60 -19.79 -11.48 7.21
C ILE A 60 -19.81 -10.03 7.70
N HIS A 61 -20.03 -9.88 9.00
CA HIS A 61 -19.99 -8.60 9.70
C HIS A 61 -18.58 -8.02 9.75
N SER A 62 -17.60 -8.85 10.10
CA SER A 62 -16.19 -8.47 10.10
C SER A 62 -15.28 -9.67 9.86
N ILE A 63 -14.15 -9.42 9.21
CA ILE A 63 -13.06 -10.38 9.11
C ILE A 63 -11.77 -9.69 9.52
N THR A 64 -11.05 -10.28 10.47
CA THR A 64 -9.78 -9.75 10.94
C THR A 64 -8.74 -10.85 11.03
N ALA A 65 -7.48 -10.47 11.12
CA ALA A 65 -6.40 -11.41 11.33
C ALA A 65 -5.43 -10.88 12.38
N SER A 66 -4.69 -11.78 13.01
CA SER A 66 -3.58 -11.44 13.90
C SER A 66 -2.61 -10.47 13.23
N SER A 67 -2.31 -10.72 11.96
CA SER A 67 -1.44 -9.91 11.11
C SER A 67 -1.60 -10.26 9.63
N VAL A 68 -1.06 -9.42 8.74
CA VAL A 68 -1.18 -9.55 7.27
C VAL A 68 0.12 -9.14 6.55
N GLY A 69 0.60 -9.93 5.59
CA GLY A 69 1.66 -9.56 4.64
C GLY A 69 2.97 -10.33 4.80
N PRO A 70 3.97 -10.17 3.90
CA PRO A 70 5.18 -10.99 3.91
C PRO A 70 6.30 -10.51 4.88
N GLY A 71 6.14 -9.36 5.56
CA GLY A 71 7.08 -8.92 6.60
C GLY A 71 8.16 -7.90 6.23
N VAL A 72 9.31 -7.97 6.93
CA VAL A 72 10.34 -6.90 7.07
C VAL A 72 10.93 -6.40 5.75
N ILE A 73 10.99 -7.22 4.71
CA ILE A 73 11.64 -6.89 3.42
C ILE A 73 10.61 -6.51 2.34
N ASP A 74 9.39 -7.05 2.38
CA ASP A 74 8.41 -6.90 1.30
C ASP A 74 7.08 -6.24 1.72
N ARG A 75 6.67 -5.31 0.84
CA ARG A 75 5.32 -4.84 0.47
C ARG A 75 4.20 -5.06 1.49
N ALA A 76 3.47 -4.00 1.86
CA ALA A 76 2.06 -4.23 2.17
C ALA A 76 1.45 -4.85 0.91
N MET A 77 1.11 -6.14 0.99
CA MET A 77 0.47 -6.90 -0.08
C MET A 77 -1.01 -6.98 0.26
N PRO A 78 -1.87 -6.17 -0.38
CA PRO A 78 -3.31 -6.35 -0.28
C PRO A 78 -3.75 -7.80 -0.55
N ASP A 79 -2.99 -8.54 -1.36
CA ASP A 79 -3.20 -9.96 -1.67
C ASP A 79 -3.05 -10.92 -0.49
N SER A 80 -2.51 -10.47 0.64
CA SER A 80 -2.40 -11.30 1.85
C SER A 80 -3.57 -11.14 2.81
N GLN A 81 -4.61 -10.37 2.43
CA GLN A 81 -5.76 -10.07 3.27
C GLN A 81 -6.51 -11.34 3.72
N PRO A 82 -7.16 -11.34 4.89
CA PRO A 82 -7.86 -12.53 5.40
C PRO A 82 -9.03 -12.99 4.52
N ALA A 83 -9.68 -12.08 3.79
CA ALA A 83 -10.79 -12.41 2.90
C ALA A 83 -10.40 -13.33 1.74
N ASN A 84 -9.12 -13.35 1.37
CA ASN A 84 -8.59 -14.22 0.33
C ASN A 84 -8.53 -15.70 0.74
N ALA A 85 -8.87 -16.02 2.00
CA ALA A 85 -9.04 -17.39 2.44
C ALA A 85 -10.49 -17.89 2.28
N LEU A 86 -11.41 -17.08 1.74
CA LEU A 86 -12.84 -17.43 1.66
C LEU A 86 -13.42 -17.26 0.25
N ASP A 87 -12.60 -16.85 -0.72
CA ASP A 87 -13.07 -16.49 -2.07
C ASP A 87 -13.15 -17.68 -3.02
N GLY A 88 -12.77 -18.89 -2.58
CA GLY A 88 -12.86 -20.12 -3.35
C GLY A 88 -11.83 -20.18 -4.48
N ASN A 89 -10.78 -19.37 -4.41
CA ASN A 89 -9.68 -19.34 -5.35
C ASN A 89 -8.37 -19.77 -4.67
N PRO A 90 -7.86 -20.99 -4.93
CA PRO A 90 -6.66 -21.52 -4.25
C PRO A 90 -5.36 -20.76 -4.60
N LEU A 91 -5.39 -19.84 -5.56
CA LEU A 91 -4.27 -18.97 -5.92
C LEU A 91 -4.18 -17.74 -5.03
N THR A 92 -5.25 -17.41 -4.31
CA THR A 92 -5.29 -16.37 -3.30
C THR A 92 -5.10 -16.99 -1.92
N SER A 93 -4.58 -16.19 -0.97
CA SER A 93 -4.29 -16.71 0.37
C SER A 93 -4.19 -15.58 1.38
N TRP A 94 -4.64 -15.84 2.60
CA TRP A 94 -4.20 -15.07 3.75
C TRP A 94 -2.78 -15.45 4.14
N ARG A 95 -1.95 -14.44 4.43
CA ARG A 95 -0.57 -14.62 4.89
C ARG A 95 -0.29 -13.76 6.12
N PRO A 96 0.16 -14.32 7.25
CA PRO A 96 0.52 -13.54 8.43
C PRO A 96 1.82 -12.75 8.21
N ASN A 97 1.95 -11.63 8.91
CA ASN A 97 3.10 -10.73 8.87
C ASN A 97 4.35 -11.30 9.53
N ARG A 98 5.48 -11.32 8.79
CA ARG A 98 6.79 -11.68 9.33
C ARG A 98 7.50 -10.47 9.96
N ILE A 99 7.68 -10.46 11.28
CA ILE A 99 8.12 -9.30 12.07
C ILE A 99 9.65 -9.16 12.12
N ALA A 100 10.41 -10.25 11.94
CA ALA A 100 11.88 -10.24 11.98
C ALA A 100 12.51 -11.14 10.91
N ILE A 101 13.82 -10.96 10.68
CA ILE A 101 14.67 -11.81 9.80
C ILE A 101 15.63 -12.66 10.67
N ASP A 102 15.72 -12.37 11.97
CA ASP A 102 16.55 -13.14 12.88
C ASP A 102 15.76 -14.37 13.36
N GLN A 103 16.30 -15.54 13.01
CA GLN A 103 15.71 -16.89 13.02
C GLN A 103 15.16 -17.41 14.37
N THR A 104 14.90 -16.55 15.36
CA THR A 104 14.44 -16.91 16.70
C THR A 104 12.97 -16.59 16.95
N ASN A 105 12.35 -15.61 16.27
CA ASN A 105 10.91 -15.35 16.35
C ASN A 105 10.38 -14.48 15.19
N ASP A 106 10.40 -15.03 13.99
CA ASP A 106 9.99 -14.32 12.77
C ASP A 106 8.50 -13.93 12.73
N TRP A 107 7.65 -14.52 13.56
CA TRP A 107 6.17 -14.40 13.48
C TRP A 107 5.55 -13.69 14.68
N GLY A 108 6.37 -13.27 15.65
CA GLY A 108 5.90 -12.70 16.92
C GLY A 108 5.46 -13.78 17.92
N PRO A 109 5.22 -13.40 19.18
CA PRO A 109 5.09 -14.35 20.30
C PRO A 109 3.75 -15.10 20.38
N GLY A 110 2.86 -14.94 19.40
CA GLY A 110 1.49 -15.48 19.47
C GLY A 110 1.12 -16.34 18.26
N ASP A 111 0.03 -17.08 18.41
CA ASP A 111 -0.62 -17.80 17.32
C ASP A 111 -1.05 -16.83 16.22
N GLN A 112 -1.01 -17.30 14.97
CA GLN A 112 -1.54 -16.53 13.85
C GLN A 112 -2.95 -17.02 13.53
N TRP A 113 -3.88 -16.11 13.29
CA TRP A 113 -5.28 -16.46 13.18
C TRP A 113 -6.05 -15.54 12.23
N ILE A 114 -7.16 -16.07 11.72
CA ILE A 114 -8.25 -15.33 11.07
C ILE A 114 -9.48 -15.44 12.00
N ASP A 115 -10.12 -14.31 12.27
CA ASP A 115 -11.41 -14.21 12.96
C ASP A 115 -12.47 -13.75 12.00
N ILE A 116 -13.60 -14.45 12.02
CA ILE A 116 -14.78 -14.17 11.22
C ILE A 116 -15.95 -13.96 12.18
N GLU A 117 -16.60 -12.81 12.06
CA GLU A 117 -17.88 -12.52 12.70
C GLU A 117 -18.97 -12.52 11.61
N PHE A 118 -19.95 -13.40 11.73
CA PHE A 118 -21.06 -13.53 10.79
C PHE A 118 -22.18 -12.54 11.12
N ASP A 119 -22.87 -12.04 10.10
CA ASP A 119 -24.06 -11.17 10.29
C ASP A 119 -25.17 -11.91 11.05
N GLU A 120 -25.36 -13.19 10.74
CA GLU A 120 -26.32 -14.09 11.37
C GLU A 120 -25.62 -15.38 11.84
N ALA A 121 -26.15 -16.00 12.91
CA ALA A 121 -25.61 -17.27 13.39
C ALA A 121 -25.82 -18.36 12.32
N ARG A 122 -24.78 -19.16 12.04
CA ARG A 122 -24.83 -20.21 11.02
C ARG A 122 -24.05 -21.45 11.42
N ILE A 123 -24.35 -22.56 10.75
CA ILE A 123 -23.57 -23.79 10.85
C ILE A 123 -22.31 -23.63 9.99
N VAL A 124 -21.15 -23.95 10.58
CA VAL A 124 -19.83 -23.89 9.91
C VAL A 124 -19.21 -25.27 9.69
N ASP A 125 -19.91 -26.35 10.10
CA ASP A 125 -19.53 -27.75 9.88
C ASP A 125 -20.23 -28.31 8.62
N PRO A 126 -19.54 -29.04 7.73
CA PRO A 126 -18.10 -29.32 7.74
C PRO A 126 -17.27 -28.07 7.43
N LEU A 127 -16.11 -27.95 8.11
CA LEU A 127 -15.08 -26.96 7.80
C LEU A 127 -13.87 -27.68 7.19
N SER A 128 -13.35 -27.14 6.09
CA SER A 128 -12.09 -27.61 5.49
C SER A 128 -11.11 -26.45 5.31
N VAL A 129 -9.82 -26.76 5.36
CA VAL A 129 -8.72 -25.81 5.18
C VAL A 129 -7.78 -26.30 4.08
N THR A 130 -7.29 -25.37 3.28
CA THR A 130 -6.13 -25.56 2.40
C THR A 130 -5.03 -24.62 2.85
N LEU A 131 -3.86 -25.18 3.16
CA LEU A 131 -2.73 -24.43 3.70
C LEU A 131 -1.90 -23.80 2.58
N LEU A 132 -1.42 -22.59 2.83
CA LEU A 132 -0.27 -22.04 2.13
C LEU A 132 0.99 -22.47 2.88
N ILE A 133 1.96 -23.08 2.19
CA ILE A 133 3.25 -23.49 2.75
C ILE A 133 4.37 -22.92 1.87
N GLY A 134 5.33 -22.19 2.45
CA GLY A 134 6.44 -21.56 1.75
C GLY A 134 7.58 -22.52 1.36
N LEU A 135 8.53 -22.03 0.52
CA LEU A 135 9.60 -22.79 -0.14
C LEU A 135 10.47 -23.64 0.73
N LEU A 136 10.96 -22.99 1.78
CA LEU A 136 11.90 -23.59 2.67
C LEU A 136 11.17 -24.35 3.76
N GLY A 137 9.83 -24.37 3.74
CA GLY A 137 9.01 -25.07 4.72
C GLY A 137 9.33 -26.56 4.72
N ARG A 138 9.80 -27.06 5.86
CA ARG A 138 10.01 -28.50 6.05
C ARG A 138 8.64 -29.18 6.27
N PRO A 139 8.46 -30.42 5.80
CA PRO A 139 7.23 -31.16 6.04
C PRO A 139 7.16 -31.60 7.50
N GLU A 140 6.62 -30.72 8.35
CA GLU A 140 6.27 -31.01 9.73
C GLU A 140 4.76 -30.84 9.95
N PRO A 141 4.09 -31.66 10.78
CA PRO A 141 2.67 -31.49 11.06
C PRO A 141 2.33 -30.09 11.58
N ILE A 142 1.24 -29.53 11.06
CA ILE A 142 0.78 -28.18 11.39
C ILE A 142 -0.38 -28.29 12.35
N ASP A 143 -0.22 -27.73 13.55
CA ASP A 143 -1.25 -27.76 14.58
C ASP A 143 -2.12 -26.51 14.44
N VAL A 144 -3.40 -26.72 14.17
CA VAL A 144 -4.42 -25.69 14.06
C VAL A 144 -5.49 -25.86 15.13
N TYR A 145 -6.21 -24.78 15.41
CA TYR A 145 -7.40 -24.86 16.22
C TYR A 145 -8.50 -23.95 15.71
N THR A 146 -9.73 -24.35 15.97
CA THR A 146 -10.92 -23.54 15.71
C THR A 146 -11.53 -23.11 17.03
N VAL A 147 -12.12 -21.91 17.06
CA VAL A 147 -12.95 -21.45 18.18
C VAL A 147 -14.28 -20.97 17.63
N THR A 148 -15.36 -21.53 18.17
CA THR A 148 -16.75 -21.14 17.91
C THR A 148 -17.40 -20.67 19.22
N ASP A 149 -18.65 -20.20 19.16
CA ASP A 149 -19.43 -19.87 20.36
C ASP A 149 -19.62 -21.07 21.31
N HIS A 150 -19.48 -22.30 20.78
CA HIS A 150 -19.72 -23.54 21.53
C HIS A 150 -18.45 -24.16 22.10
N GLY A 151 -17.27 -23.70 21.68
CA GLY A 151 -16.00 -24.23 22.18
C GLY A 151 -14.86 -24.21 21.18
N ARG A 152 -13.77 -24.88 21.58
CA ARG A 152 -12.53 -25.00 20.82
C ARG A 152 -12.30 -26.45 20.39
N VAL A 153 -11.78 -26.64 19.19
CA VAL A 153 -11.29 -27.94 18.72
C VAL A 153 -9.89 -27.77 18.13
N ASP A 154 -8.96 -28.60 18.59
CA ASP A 154 -7.59 -28.68 18.04
C ASP A 154 -7.55 -29.78 16.97
N THR A 155 -6.90 -29.51 15.84
CA THR A 155 -6.70 -30.44 14.72
C THR A 155 -5.25 -30.42 14.30
N ARG A 156 -4.66 -31.60 14.08
CA ARG A 156 -3.32 -31.74 13.51
C ARG A 156 -3.43 -32.05 12.02
N LEU A 157 -2.84 -31.20 11.20
CA LEU A 157 -2.87 -31.28 9.74
C LEU A 157 -1.58 -31.86 9.19
N GLU A 158 -1.68 -32.51 8.04
CA GLU A 158 -0.53 -32.87 7.23
C GLU A 158 0.01 -31.60 6.52
N PRO A 159 1.34 -31.50 6.32
CA PRO A 159 1.97 -30.35 5.65
C PRO A 159 1.80 -30.45 4.12
N ILE A 160 0.53 -30.47 3.68
CA ILE A 160 0.13 -30.56 2.27
C ILE A 160 -0.73 -29.37 1.89
N THR A 161 -0.70 -29.01 0.61
CA THR A 161 -1.43 -27.88 0.02
C THR A 161 -2.78 -28.29 -0.59
N THR A 162 -3.28 -29.48 -0.24
CA THR A 162 -4.62 -29.96 -0.61
C THR A 162 -5.60 -29.73 0.53
N SER A 163 -6.91 -29.77 0.22
CA SER A 163 -7.97 -29.58 1.21
C SER A 163 -7.96 -30.67 2.29
N GLN A 164 -8.04 -30.25 3.56
CA GLN A 164 -8.06 -31.10 4.75
C GLN A 164 -9.21 -30.70 5.67
N SER A 165 -9.87 -31.66 6.30
CA SER A 165 -10.95 -31.39 7.26
C SER A 165 -10.39 -30.79 8.55
N VAL A 166 -11.06 -29.77 9.08
CA VAL A 166 -10.77 -29.21 10.40
C VAL A 166 -11.99 -29.39 11.31
N GLY A 167 -11.74 -29.85 12.53
CA GLY A 167 -12.83 -30.01 13.50
C GLY A 167 -13.37 -28.67 13.98
N VAL A 168 -14.68 -28.59 14.19
CA VAL A 168 -15.38 -27.49 14.84
C VAL A 168 -16.35 -28.05 15.89
N THR A 169 -16.66 -27.27 16.92
CA THR A 169 -17.69 -27.68 17.88
C THR A 169 -19.08 -27.54 17.21
N PRO A 170 -19.93 -28.58 17.21
CA PRO A 170 -21.24 -28.50 16.56
C PRO A 170 -22.15 -27.43 17.17
N GLY A 171 -22.85 -26.68 16.31
CA GLY A 171 -23.83 -25.68 16.71
C GLY A 171 -23.83 -24.47 15.77
N GLU A 172 -24.91 -23.70 15.75
CA GLU A 172 -24.94 -22.41 15.05
C GLU A 172 -24.05 -21.40 15.80
N THR A 173 -23.19 -20.71 15.07
CA THR A 173 -22.25 -19.74 15.65
C THR A 173 -22.23 -18.43 14.87
N ARG A 174 -22.01 -17.32 15.58
CA ARG A 174 -21.72 -16.00 15.02
C ARG A 174 -20.23 -15.72 14.90
N HIS A 175 -19.37 -16.49 15.55
CA HIS A 175 -17.94 -16.25 15.59
C HIS A 175 -17.16 -17.52 15.23
N LEU A 176 -16.23 -17.41 14.29
CA LEU A 176 -15.29 -18.47 13.94
C LEU A 176 -13.87 -17.90 13.93
N ARG A 177 -13.02 -18.42 14.82
CA ARG A 177 -11.57 -18.27 14.73
C ARG A 177 -10.98 -19.52 14.11
N VAL A 178 -10.06 -19.36 13.16
CA VAL A 178 -9.15 -20.42 12.71
C VAL A 178 -7.72 -19.95 12.93
N ALA A 179 -6.96 -20.72 13.69
CA ALA A 179 -5.63 -20.32 14.12
C ALA A 179 -4.58 -21.42 13.88
N ILE A 180 -3.41 -21.01 13.41
CA ILE A 180 -2.21 -21.83 13.33
C ILE A 180 -1.36 -21.51 14.56
N THR A 181 -1.01 -22.54 15.32
CA THR A 181 -0.29 -22.40 16.59
C THR A 181 1.12 -21.84 16.40
N HIS A 182 1.59 -21.06 17.37
CA HIS A 182 2.95 -20.49 17.37
C HIS A 182 4.04 -21.57 17.22
N ASP A 183 3.87 -22.71 17.89
CA ASP A 183 4.83 -23.82 17.80
C ASP A 183 4.96 -24.37 16.38
N SER A 184 3.91 -24.31 15.55
CA SER A 184 3.98 -24.71 14.14
C SER A 184 4.86 -23.74 13.34
N TYR A 185 4.79 -22.45 13.64
CA TYR A 185 5.63 -21.43 13.02
C TYR A 185 7.10 -21.52 13.44
N LEU A 186 7.40 -22.00 14.65
CA LEU A 186 8.78 -22.23 15.10
C LEU A 186 9.46 -23.42 14.41
N ARG A 187 8.66 -24.33 13.85
CA ARG A 187 9.12 -25.55 13.17
C ARG A 187 9.31 -25.38 11.67
N VAL A 188 8.74 -24.32 11.10
CA VAL A 188 8.78 -24.05 9.67
C VAL A 188 9.71 -22.88 9.40
N THR A 189 10.64 -23.09 8.48
CA THR A 189 11.65 -22.12 8.06
C THR A 189 11.12 -21.05 7.10
N ASP A 190 9.83 -21.09 6.78
CA ASP A 190 9.15 -20.22 5.80
C ASP A 190 7.69 -19.93 6.23
N VAL A 191 6.93 -19.22 5.40
CA VAL A 191 5.54 -18.80 5.67
C VAL A 191 4.57 -19.98 5.70
N ILE A 192 3.70 -19.99 6.72
CA ILE A 192 2.47 -20.79 6.74
C ILE A 192 1.29 -19.82 6.74
N GLY A 193 0.36 -20.01 5.82
CA GLY A 193 -0.88 -19.24 5.72
C GLY A 193 -2.05 -20.14 5.40
N ILE A 194 -3.16 -19.53 5.00
CA ILE A 194 -4.36 -20.26 4.60
C ILE A 194 -4.77 -19.79 3.21
N SER A 195 -4.74 -20.71 2.25
CA SER A 195 -5.24 -20.45 0.90
C SER A 195 -6.76 -20.51 0.87
N GLU A 196 -7.37 -21.51 1.52
CA GLU A 196 -8.83 -21.65 1.53
C GLU A 196 -9.37 -22.12 2.89
N LEU A 197 -10.52 -21.56 3.27
CA LEU A 197 -11.41 -21.98 4.35
C LEU A 197 -12.78 -22.24 3.72
N THR A 198 -13.09 -23.51 3.49
CA THR A 198 -14.36 -23.90 2.88
C THR A 198 -15.42 -24.08 3.97
N LEU A 199 -16.39 -23.17 3.99
CA LEU A 199 -17.59 -23.22 4.81
C LEU A 199 -18.77 -23.81 4.02
N PRO A 200 -19.83 -24.32 4.66
CA PRO A 200 -21.04 -24.73 3.96
C PRO A 200 -21.70 -23.54 3.23
N GLY A 201 -21.86 -23.64 1.91
CA GLY A 201 -22.49 -22.61 1.05
C GLY A 201 -21.60 -22.18 -0.11
N ASP A 202 -21.94 -21.05 -0.73
CA ASP A 202 -21.13 -20.45 -1.79
C ASP A 202 -19.90 -19.73 -1.21
N PRO A 203 -18.81 -19.60 -1.99
CA PRO A 203 -17.66 -18.78 -1.62
C PRO A 203 -18.06 -17.33 -1.32
N ILE A 204 -17.33 -16.71 -0.40
CA ILE A 204 -17.62 -15.34 0.04
C ILE A 204 -16.93 -14.36 -0.90
N ILE A 205 -17.74 -13.67 -1.70
CA ILE A 205 -17.24 -12.72 -2.69
C ILE A 205 -16.93 -11.39 -2.03
N ARG A 206 -15.69 -10.92 -2.18
CA ARG A 206 -15.29 -9.56 -1.80
C ARG A 206 -15.94 -8.52 -2.70
N THR A 207 -16.74 -7.64 -2.09
CA THR A 207 -17.38 -6.52 -2.76
C THR A 207 -16.85 -5.20 -2.21
N LEU A 208 -16.63 -4.20 -3.07
CA LEU A 208 -16.40 -2.83 -2.59
C LEU A 208 -17.68 -2.00 -2.71
N ARG A 209 -18.15 -1.49 -1.58
CA ARG A 209 -19.26 -0.55 -1.55
C ARG A 209 -18.72 0.86 -1.71
N VAL A 210 -19.19 1.59 -2.73
CA VAL A 210 -18.75 2.97 -3.02
C VAL A 210 -19.44 3.99 -2.09
N PRO A 211 -18.96 5.26 -2.02
CA PRO A 211 -19.59 6.28 -1.19
C PRO A 211 -21.05 6.54 -1.57
N ILE A 212 -21.90 6.72 -0.56
CA ILE A 212 -23.35 6.92 -0.71
C ILE A 212 -23.87 8.23 -0.09
N ASP A 213 -23.02 8.95 0.65
CA ASP A 213 -23.38 10.12 1.46
C ASP A 213 -23.92 11.32 0.67
N LEU A 214 -23.55 11.44 -0.61
CA LEU A 214 -24.01 12.52 -1.49
C LEU A 214 -25.06 12.08 -2.52
N VAL A 215 -25.43 10.80 -2.55
CA VAL A 215 -26.29 10.25 -3.61
C VAL A 215 -27.67 10.90 -3.63
N ASP A 216 -28.24 11.18 -2.45
CA ASP A 216 -29.58 11.74 -2.32
C ASP A 216 -29.72 13.15 -2.93
N GLN A 217 -28.60 13.85 -3.18
CA GLN A 217 -28.60 15.15 -3.87
C GLN A 217 -29.05 15.03 -5.34
N PHE A 218 -28.99 13.83 -5.90
CA PHE A 218 -29.34 13.54 -7.29
C PHE A 218 -30.73 12.91 -7.46
N SER A 219 -31.52 12.80 -6.38
CA SER A 219 -32.84 12.16 -6.40
C SER A 219 -33.95 13.07 -6.95
N GLY A 220 -33.70 14.37 -7.09
CA GLY A 220 -34.67 15.33 -7.63
C GLY A 220 -34.95 15.13 -9.11
N PRO A 221 -36.14 15.53 -9.62
CA PRO A 221 -36.50 15.37 -11.03
C PRO A 221 -35.63 16.19 -11.99
N ASP A 222 -35.13 17.35 -11.54
CA ASP A 222 -34.30 18.26 -12.34
C ASP A 222 -32.79 18.03 -12.16
N ALA A 223 -32.38 17.09 -11.31
CA ALA A 223 -30.96 16.79 -11.08
C ALA A 223 -30.35 16.04 -12.27
N ASP A 224 -29.07 16.26 -12.57
CA ASP A 224 -28.33 15.43 -13.53
C ASP A 224 -28.09 14.03 -12.93
N THR A 225 -28.26 12.97 -13.72
CA THR A 225 -27.97 11.60 -13.28
C THR A 225 -26.44 11.42 -13.16
N PRO A 226 -25.89 10.98 -12.01
CA PRO A 226 -24.45 10.80 -11.88
C PRO A 226 -23.94 9.69 -12.81
N ALA A 227 -22.67 9.77 -13.18
CA ALA A 227 -21.92 8.66 -13.76
C ALA A 227 -21.17 7.89 -12.66
N TRP A 228 -20.85 6.63 -12.94
CA TRP A 228 -20.04 5.78 -12.08
C TRP A 228 -18.79 5.34 -12.83
N ILE A 229 -17.63 5.45 -12.18
CA ILE A 229 -16.36 4.95 -12.71
C ILE A 229 -15.73 4.03 -11.67
N PHE A 230 -15.59 2.76 -12.03
CA PHE A 230 -15.01 1.73 -11.19
C PHE A 230 -13.76 1.17 -11.83
N SER A 231 -12.73 0.93 -11.04
CA SER A 231 -11.46 0.39 -11.52
C SER A 231 -11.14 -0.93 -10.83
N ARG A 232 -10.46 -1.84 -11.53
CA ARG A 232 -9.88 -3.04 -10.94
C ARG A 232 -8.97 -2.63 -9.77
N ASP A 233 -8.97 -3.42 -8.71
CA ASP A 233 -8.06 -3.22 -7.58
C ASP A 233 -6.63 -3.64 -8.01
N SER A 234 -5.95 -2.79 -8.76
CA SER A 234 -4.62 -3.06 -9.37
C SER A 234 -3.49 -3.20 -8.34
N ARG A 235 -3.80 -3.13 -7.05
CA ARG A 235 -2.85 -3.31 -5.95
C ARG A 235 -2.73 -4.76 -5.51
N ALA A 236 -3.60 -5.62 -6.04
CA ALA A 236 -3.50 -7.07 -5.97
C ALA A 236 -2.54 -7.56 -7.06
N ALA A 237 -1.26 -7.73 -6.72
CA ALA A 237 -0.21 -8.18 -7.63
C ALA A 237 -0.39 -9.63 -8.09
N GLY A 238 -1.28 -10.42 -7.47
CA GLY A 238 -1.47 -11.85 -7.76
C GLY A 238 -2.65 -12.22 -8.67
N THR A 239 -3.51 -11.29 -9.06
CA THR A 239 -4.71 -11.61 -9.86
C THR A 239 -4.95 -10.58 -10.95
N LEU A 240 -4.14 -10.66 -12.00
CA LEU A 240 -4.24 -9.79 -13.16
C LEU A 240 -5.63 -9.88 -13.85
N ALA A 241 -6.52 -10.81 -13.50
CA ALA A 241 -7.90 -10.95 -13.98
C ALA A 241 -8.98 -10.77 -12.89
N SER A 242 -8.65 -10.17 -11.74
CA SER A 242 -9.63 -10.00 -10.66
C SER A 242 -10.91 -9.27 -11.10
N PRO A 243 -12.11 -9.78 -10.73
CA PRO A 243 -13.37 -9.16 -11.10
C PRO A 243 -13.56 -7.80 -10.40
N ILE A 244 -14.15 -6.83 -11.11
CA ILE A 244 -14.75 -5.64 -10.50
C ILE A 244 -16.10 -6.06 -9.90
N VAL A 245 -16.16 -6.07 -8.57
CA VAL A 245 -17.40 -6.28 -7.80
C VAL A 245 -17.68 -5.03 -6.98
N ARG A 246 -18.76 -4.32 -7.30
CA ARG A 246 -19.12 -3.05 -6.64
C ARG A 246 -20.59 -2.98 -6.26
N ASP A 247 -20.83 -2.50 -5.04
CA ASP A 247 -22.15 -2.06 -4.60
C ASP A 247 -22.25 -0.54 -4.72
N PHE A 248 -23.29 -0.06 -5.40
CA PHE A 248 -23.53 1.36 -5.64
C PHE A 248 -25.02 1.68 -5.59
N ARG A 249 -25.35 2.93 -5.23
CA ARG A 249 -26.72 3.40 -5.15
C ARG A 249 -27.09 4.26 -6.35
N VAL A 250 -28.23 3.95 -6.94
CA VAL A 250 -28.86 4.71 -8.02
C VAL A 250 -29.93 5.62 -7.41
N PRO A 251 -29.80 6.95 -7.52
CA PRO A 251 -30.67 7.89 -6.80
C PRO A 251 -32.10 7.90 -7.33
N ARG A 252 -32.27 7.66 -8.62
CA ARG A 252 -33.55 7.62 -9.34
C ARG A 252 -33.43 6.72 -10.56
N ALA A 253 -34.54 6.19 -11.03
CA ALA A 253 -34.53 5.36 -12.23
C ALA A 253 -33.93 6.12 -13.42
N ALA A 254 -33.01 5.48 -14.14
CA ALA A 254 -32.30 6.10 -15.25
C ALA A 254 -31.77 5.05 -16.23
N THR A 255 -31.68 5.43 -17.51
CA THR A 255 -30.97 4.66 -18.52
C THR A 255 -29.54 5.19 -18.65
N VAL A 256 -28.56 4.31 -18.55
CA VAL A 256 -27.14 4.69 -18.58
C VAL A 256 -26.36 3.91 -19.64
N ALA A 257 -25.50 4.61 -20.37
CA ALA A 257 -24.57 3.98 -21.30
C ALA A 257 -23.44 3.27 -20.53
N VAL A 258 -22.94 2.15 -21.03
CA VAL A 258 -21.77 1.47 -20.47
C VAL A 258 -20.61 1.45 -21.45
N SER A 259 -19.41 1.65 -20.92
CA SER A 259 -18.15 1.47 -21.65
C SER A 259 -17.10 0.89 -20.72
N ALA A 260 -16.19 0.09 -21.26
CA ALA A 260 -15.17 -0.56 -20.46
C ALA A 260 -13.83 -0.62 -21.21
N THR A 261 -12.74 -0.65 -20.45
CA THR A 261 -11.42 -1.05 -20.94
C THR A 261 -11.02 -2.36 -20.25
N GLY A 262 -10.15 -3.12 -20.90
CA GLY A 262 -9.70 -4.41 -20.40
C GLY A 262 -8.31 -4.77 -20.88
N SER A 263 -7.75 -5.78 -20.25
CA SER A 263 -6.42 -6.34 -20.51
C SER A 263 -6.49 -7.85 -20.28
N VAL A 264 -5.54 -8.59 -20.85
CA VAL A 264 -5.41 -10.02 -20.57
C VAL A 264 -4.80 -10.17 -19.18
N GLY A 265 -5.45 -10.98 -18.35
CA GLY A 265 -5.28 -10.95 -16.91
C GLY A 265 -4.85 -12.25 -16.25
N ALA A 266 -4.69 -13.37 -16.96
CA ALA A 266 -4.15 -14.58 -16.35
C ALA A 266 -2.91 -15.04 -17.13
N PRO A 267 -1.82 -15.40 -16.44
CA PRO A 267 -0.60 -15.93 -17.04
C PRO A 267 -0.84 -17.04 -18.05
N ASP A 268 -1.58 -18.07 -17.65
CA ASP A 268 -1.87 -19.24 -18.49
C ASP A 268 -2.65 -18.86 -19.76
N ASP A 269 -3.56 -17.89 -19.64
CA ASP A 269 -4.31 -17.38 -20.78
C ASP A 269 -3.39 -16.61 -21.73
N VAL A 270 -2.50 -15.77 -21.20
CA VAL A 270 -1.47 -15.06 -21.98
C VAL A 270 -0.54 -16.05 -22.68
N PHE A 271 0.05 -17.00 -21.94
CA PHE A 271 0.98 -17.98 -22.49
C PHE A 271 0.30 -18.89 -23.53
N GLY A 272 -0.97 -19.27 -23.31
CA GLY A 272 -1.77 -19.99 -24.29
C GLY A 272 -2.01 -19.19 -25.58
N LEU A 273 -2.14 -17.87 -25.50
CA LEU A 273 -2.28 -16.99 -26.66
C LEU A 273 -0.95 -16.75 -27.39
N LEU A 274 0.17 -16.71 -26.66
CA LEU A 274 1.52 -16.57 -27.21
C LEU A 274 2.00 -17.85 -27.91
N ASN A 275 1.60 -19.02 -27.41
CA ASN A 275 1.83 -20.32 -28.03
C ASN A 275 0.80 -20.63 -29.12
N ASN A 276 0.63 -19.72 -30.09
CA ASN A 276 -0.39 -19.82 -31.16
C ASN A 276 -0.04 -20.82 -32.28
N ALA A 277 1.16 -21.38 -32.28
CA ALA A 277 1.60 -22.34 -33.28
C ALA A 277 0.84 -23.67 -33.09
N GLN A 278 -0.12 -23.97 -33.97
CA GLN A 278 -0.89 -25.22 -33.92
C GLN A 278 -0.01 -26.48 -34.04
N TRP A 279 1.21 -26.33 -34.56
CA TRP A 279 2.14 -27.43 -34.84
C TRP A 279 3.22 -27.66 -33.80
N MET A 280 3.36 -26.77 -32.81
CA MET A 280 4.38 -26.84 -31.78
C MET A 280 3.89 -26.16 -30.50
N SER A 281 4.13 -26.77 -29.34
CA SER A 281 3.84 -26.14 -28.04
C SER A 281 5.04 -26.27 -27.11
N ILE A 282 5.24 -25.23 -26.30
CA ILE A 282 6.22 -25.20 -25.24
C ILE A 282 5.57 -24.74 -23.95
N ARG A 283 5.86 -25.44 -22.85
CA ARG A 283 5.39 -25.08 -21.51
C ARG A 283 6.56 -25.17 -20.55
N ALA A 284 6.61 -24.26 -19.59
CA ALA A 284 7.46 -24.39 -18.42
C ALA A 284 6.59 -24.70 -17.20
N SER A 285 7.16 -25.32 -16.16
CA SER A 285 6.50 -25.45 -14.87
C SER A 285 6.16 -24.10 -14.26
N SER A 286 6.96 -23.07 -14.58
CA SER A 286 6.83 -21.73 -14.02
C SER A 286 7.48 -20.66 -14.90
N THR A 287 7.13 -19.40 -14.66
CA THR A 287 7.76 -18.22 -15.28
C THR A 287 7.88 -17.09 -14.28
N LEU A 288 9.00 -16.36 -14.29
CA LEU A 288 9.24 -15.28 -13.34
C LEU A 288 8.15 -14.20 -13.43
N PHE A 289 7.48 -13.95 -12.30
CA PHE A 289 6.34 -13.02 -12.18
C PHE A 289 5.21 -13.28 -13.18
N ASP A 290 5.17 -14.49 -13.75
CA ASP A 290 4.27 -14.82 -14.84
C ASP A 290 4.36 -13.84 -16.03
N ALA A 291 5.54 -13.27 -16.24
CA ALA A 291 5.75 -12.18 -17.18
C ALA A 291 5.80 -12.71 -18.63
N PRO A 292 4.99 -12.17 -19.57
CA PRO A 292 4.97 -12.60 -20.97
C PRO A 292 6.32 -12.48 -21.68
N ASP A 293 7.11 -11.47 -21.32
CA ASP A 293 8.44 -11.19 -21.85
C ASP A 293 9.52 -12.13 -21.31
N LEU A 294 9.21 -12.94 -20.30
CA LEU A 294 10.09 -13.97 -19.72
C LEU A 294 9.54 -15.39 -19.95
N ALA A 295 8.55 -15.55 -20.83
CA ALA A 295 7.82 -16.79 -21.03
C ALA A 295 8.65 -17.87 -21.75
N ALA A 296 8.28 -19.14 -21.53
CA ALA A 296 8.91 -20.28 -22.21
C ALA A 296 8.84 -20.20 -23.75
N ARG A 297 7.88 -19.44 -24.31
CA ARG A 297 7.75 -19.17 -25.74
C ARG A 297 9.02 -18.56 -26.36
N ASN A 298 9.79 -17.80 -25.57
CA ASN A 298 11.07 -17.21 -25.98
C ASN A 298 12.14 -18.27 -26.26
N LEU A 299 11.99 -19.50 -25.76
CA LEU A 299 12.99 -20.56 -26.00
C LEU A 299 12.95 -21.13 -27.42
N ILE A 300 11.91 -20.83 -28.20
CA ILE A 300 11.70 -21.36 -29.55
C ILE A 300 11.44 -20.25 -30.57
N ASP A 301 11.92 -19.03 -30.30
CA ASP A 301 11.72 -17.86 -31.15
C ASP A 301 12.91 -17.52 -32.05
N ASP A 302 14.06 -18.19 -31.87
CA ASP A 302 15.31 -17.95 -32.61
C ASP A 302 15.86 -16.51 -32.44
N ASP A 303 15.53 -15.85 -31.31
CA ASP A 303 16.04 -14.53 -30.94
C ASP A 303 16.87 -14.62 -29.64
N PRO A 304 18.21 -14.56 -29.71
CA PRO A 304 19.05 -14.68 -28.53
C PRO A 304 18.96 -13.49 -27.56
N SER A 305 18.20 -12.43 -27.90
CA SER A 305 17.95 -11.30 -27.01
C SER A 305 16.76 -11.51 -26.08
N THR A 306 15.95 -12.55 -26.32
CA THR A 306 14.85 -12.96 -25.45
C THR A 306 15.31 -14.09 -24.53
N VAL A 307 14.67 -14.20 -23.37
CA VAL A 307 15.00 -15.23 -22.38
C VAL A 307 13.73 -15.79 -21.76
N TRP A 308 13.76 -17.05 -21.38
CA TRP A 308 12.87 -17.55 -20.35
C TRP A 308 13.57 -17.51 -19.01
N VAL A 309 12.84 -17.15 -17.97
CA VAL A 309 13.32 -17.16 -16.59
C VAL A 309 12.31 -17.94 -15.76
N SER A 310 12.79 -18.91 -14.99
CA SER A 310 11.93 -19.71 -14.12
C SER A 310 11.21 -18.84 -13.10
N GLY A 311 10.05 -19.31 -12.68
CA GLY A 311 9.29 -18.71 -11.60
C GLY A 311 10.05 -18.67 -10.28
N THR A 312 9.40 -18.00 -9.33
CA THR A 312 9.75 -18.04 -7.91
C THR A 312 8.69 -18.76 -7.12
N ALA A 313 7.74 -19.43 -7.81
CA ALA A 313 6.74 -20.25 -7.15
C ALA A 313 7.45 -21.46 -6.57
N ILE A 314 6.83 -22.09 -5.59
CA ILE A 314 7.54 -23.09 -4.82
C ILE A 314 6.70 -24.32 -4.56
N ASP A 315 6.69 -25.15 -5.58
CA ASP A 315 6.36 -26.55 -5.50
C ASP A 315 7.60 -27.37 -5.90
N ASP A 316 7.47 -28.70 -5.90
CA ASP A 316 8.56 -29.59 -6.33
C ASP A 316 9.00 -29.32 -7.79
N ALA A 317 8.17 -28.67 -8.61
CA ALA A 317 8.48 -28.31 -10.00
C ALA A 317 9.46 -27.14 -10.13
N GLU A 318 9.82 -26.47 -9.04
CA GLU A 318 10.76 -25.33 -9.00
C GLU A 318 12.12 -25.69 -8.41
N ARG A 319 12.24 -26.87 -7.78
CA ARG A 319 13.55 -27.46 -7.43
C ARG A 319 14.30 -27.97 -8.66
N ALA A 320 13.56 -28.33 -9.70
CA ALA A 320 14.07 -28.63 -11.02
C ALA A 320 13.08 -28.10 -12.06
N PRO A 321 13.19 -26.82 -12.48
CA PRO A 321 12.31 -26.22 -13.47
C PRO A 321 12.15 -27.13 -14.68
N GLN A 322 10.89 -27.43 -14.99
CA GLN A 322 10.53 -28.36 -16.05
C GLN A 322 10.15 -27.58 -17.31
N ILE A 323 10.64 -28.02 -18.46
CA ILE A 323 10.25 -27.51 -19.77
C ILE A 323 9.77 -28.68 -20.62
N THR A 324 8.57 -28.57 -21.18
CA THR A 324 8.02 -29.56 -22.12
C THR A 324 7.85 -28.92 -23.49
N LEU A 325 8.52 -29.47 -24.50
CA LEU A 325 8.29 -29.17 -25.91
C LEU A 325 7.53 -30.32 -26.55
N SER A 326 6.57 -30.01 -27.40
CA SER A 326 5.89 -30.98 -28.26
C SER A 326 5.62 -30.43 -29.65
N TRP A 327 5.54 -31.31 -30.64
CA TRP A 327 5.32 -30.99 -32.05
C TRP A 327 4.50 -32.08 -32.74
N LEU A 328 3.90 -31.78 -33.90
CA LEU A 328 2.94 -32.69 -34.55
C LEU A 328 3.56 -33.95 -35.15
N ASP A 329 4.60 -33.82 -35.97
CA ASP A 329 5.15 -34.93 -36.74
C ASP A 329 6.32 -35.60 -36.02
N PRO A 330 6.33 -36.94 -35.82
CA PRO A 330 7.45 -37.62 -35.18
C PRO A 330 8.79 -37.32 -35.85
N ARG A 331 9.80 -36.92 -35.05
CA ARG A 331 11.17 -36.65 -35.50
C ARG A 331 12.17 -37.46 -34.70
N VAL A 332 13.26 -37.86 -35.34
CA VAL A 332 14.37 -38.54 -34.67
C VAL A 332 15.21 -37.49 -33.96
N VAL A 333 15.12 -37.45 -32.63
CA VAL A 333 15.90 -36.56 -31.79
C VAL A 333 17.13 -37.31 -31.27
N SER A 334 18.30 -36.72 -31.44
CA SER A 334 19.58 -37.24 -30.91
C SER A 334 20.39 -36.18 -30.17
N GLN A 335 20.05 -34.90 -30.35
CA GLN A 335 20.75 -33.78 -29.73
C GLN A 335 19.76 -32.66 -29.38
N ILE A 336 20.05 -32.00 -28.27
CA ILE A 336 19.35 -30.82 -27.76
C ILE A 336 20.42 -29.82 -27.34
N ARG A 337 20.28 -28.56 -27.70
CA ARG A 337 21.23 -27.50 -27.34
C ARG A 337 20.50 -26.42 -26.56
N LEU A 338 20.98 -26.12 -25.35
CA LEU A 338 20.46 -25.05 -24.50
C LEU A 338 21.19 -23.74 -24.78
N GLY A 339 20.43 -22.66 -25.00
CA GLY A 339 20.93 -21.30 -25.02
C GLY A 339 21.28 -20.86 -23.61
N LEU A 340 22.57 -20.88 -23.27
CA LEU A 340 23.08 -20.46 -21.96
C LEU A 340 23.40 -18.96 -21.99
N ASP A 341 23.00 -18.25 -20.95
CA ASP A 341 23.28 -16.82 -20.77
C ASP A 341 24.07 -16.60 -19.46
N PRO A 342 25.22 -15.89 -19.47
CA PRO A 342 26.04 -15.64 -18.28
C PRO A 342 25.36 -14.86 -17.14
N GLU A 343 24.26 -14.16 -17.40
CA GLU A 343 23.47 -13.47 -16.37
C GLU A 343 22.63 -14.44 -15.53
N PHE A 344 22.45 -15.68 -15.98
CA PHE A 344 21.62 -16.69 -15.33
C PHE A 344 22.45 -17.89 -14.86
N ALA A 345 21.86 -18.65 -13.92
CA ALA A 345 22.45 -19.90 -13.44
C ALA A 345 22.49 -20.93 -14.56
N THR A 346 23.61 -21.66 -14.68
CA THR A 346 23.76 -22.75 -15.64
C THR A 346 23.34 -24.08 -15.00
N PRO A 347 22.53 -24.91 -15.69
CA PRO A 347 22.16 -26.22 -15.15
C PRO A 347 23.40 -27.10 -14.94
N SER A 348 23.52 -27.70 -13.75
CA SER A 348 24.59 -28.67 -13.43
C SER A 348 24.31 -30.04 -14.04
N SER A 349 23.03 -30.37 -14.22
CA SER A 349 22.56 -31.53 -14.98
C SER A 349 21.15 -31.30 -15.50
N VAL A 350 20.76 -32.07 -16.50
CA VAL A 350 19.43 -32.03 -17.14
C VAL A 350 18.93 -33.45 -17.27
N THR A 351 17.74 -33.70 -16.75
CA THR A 351 17.02 -34.96 -16.97
C THR A 351 16.18 -34.81 -18.23
N VAL A 352 16.51 -35.57 -19.26
CA VAL A 352 15.78 -35.57 -20.54
C VAL A 352 14.84 -36.76 -20.58
N THR A 353 13.54 -36.50 -20.67
CA THR A 353 12.51 -37.55 -20.79
C THR A 353 11.91 -37.55 -22.19
N VAL A 354 12.02 -38.69 -22.88
CA VAL A 354 11.53 -38.91 -24.26
C VAL A 354 10.86 -40.27 -24.36
N ASN A 355 9.58 -40.33 -24.78
CA ASN A 355 8.79 -41.58 -24.85
C ASN A 355 8.85 -42.44 -23.56
N GLY A 356 8.95 -41.81 -22.38
CA GLY A 356 9.09 -42.48 -21.08
C GLY A 356 10.50 -43.01 -20.77
N GLN A 357 11.46 -42.85 -21.68
CA GLN A 357 12.88 -43.08 -21.40
C GLN A 357 13.48 -41.83 -20.76
N VAL A 358 14.30 -42.03 -19.72
CA VAL A 358 14.90 -40.96 -18.92
C VAL A 358 16.41 -40.98 -19.09
N PHE A 359 17.01 -39.83 -19.41
CA PHE A 359 18.44 -39.66 -19.61
C PHE A 359 18.96 -38.48 -18.78
N ASP A 360 19.74 -38.76 -17.75
CA ASP A 360 20.48 -37.71 -17.04
C ASP A 360 21.74 -37.33 -17.80
N ARG A 361 21.92 -36.04 -18.09
CA ARG A 361 23.04 -35.50 -18.87
C ARG A 361 23.57 -34.24 -18.23
N THR A 362 24.88 -34.03 -18.34
CA THR A 362 25.50 -32.73 -18.04
C THR A 362 25.62 -31.96 -19.35
N PRO A 363 25.04 -30.76 -19.47
CA PRO A 363 25.23 -29.92 -20.65
C PRO A 363 26.71 -29.64 -20.91
N SER A 364 27.12 -29.65 -22.17
CA SER A 364 28.45 -29.19 -22.59
C SER A 364 28.61 -27.68 -22.35
N SER A 365 29.84 -27.16 -22.46
CA SER A 365 30.10 -25.72 -22.27
C SER A 365 29.34 -24.81 -23.24
N ASP A 366 28.88 -25.36 -24.36
CA ASP A 366 28.07 -24.67 -25.36
C ASP A 366 26.57 -25.01 -25.28
N GLY A 367 26.16 -25.71 -24.20
CA GLY A 367 24.78 -26.11 -23.93
C GLY A 367 24.34 -27.42 -24.60
N SER A 368 25.21 -28.11 -25.34
CA SER A 368 24.85 -29.33 -26.08
C SER A 368 24.64 -30.55 -25.17
N ILE A 369 23.58 -31.31 -25.44
CA ILE A 369 23.15 -32.52 -24.75
C ILE A 369 22.84 -33.61 -25.79
N ASP A 370 23.55 -34.74 -25.70
CA ASP A 370 23.35 -35.88 -26.61
C ASP A 370 22.51 -37.00 -25.96
N ILE A 371 21.55 -37.52 -26.71
CA ILE A 371 20.72 -38.67 -26.35
C ILE A 371 20.76 -39.74 -27.46
N PRO A 372 20.46 -41.01 -27.16
CA PRO A 372 20.27 -42.02 -28.20
C PRO A 372 19.20 -41.58 -29.20
N GLU A 373 19.40 -41.89 -30.49
CA GLU A 373 18.43 -41.57 -31.54
C GLU A 373 17.03 -42.12 -31.18
N THR A 374 16.10 -41.20 -30.94
CA THR A 374 14.75 -41.52 -30.45
C THR A 374 13.71 -40.84 -31.33
N LEU A 375 12.82 -41.62 -31.96
CA LEU A 375 11.68 -41.10 -32.71
C LEU A 375 10.59 -40.64 -31.75
N THR A 376 10.29 -39.34 -31.70
CA THR A 376 9.31 -38.79 -30.75
C THR A 376 8.61 -37.53 -31.29
N THR A 377 7.55 -37.13 -30.59
CA THR A 377 6.80 -35.88 -30.79
C THR A 377 6.93 -34.92 -29.62
N ALA A 378 7.67 -35.29 -28.57
CA ALA A 378 7.82 -34.46 -27.39
C ALA A 378 9.12 -34.75 -26.62
N VAL A 379 9.65 -33.72 -25.98
CA VAL A 379 10.78 -33.81 -25.06
C VAL A 379 10.42 -33.03 -23.80
N GLN A 380 10.64 -33.64 -22.65
CA GLN A 380 10.60 -32.97 -21.36
C GLN A 380 12.03 -32.84 -20.82
N LEU A 381 12.35 -31.66 -20.29
CA LEU A 381 13.62 -31.30 -19.69
C LEU A 381 13.37 -30.89 -18.24
N ASP A 382 13.97 -31.59 -17.28
CA ASP A 382 14.01 -31.13 -15.89
C ASP A 382 15.42 -30.57 -15.61
N LEU A 383 15.50 -29.28 -15.31
CA LEU A 383 16.75 -28.55 -15.17
C LEU A 383 17.23 -28.57 -13.72
N HIS A 384 18.37 -29.20 -13.43
CA HIS A 384 18.93 -29.27 -12.08
C HIS A 384 20.09 -28.28 -11.94
N PHE A 385 20.10 -27.55 -10.82
CA PHE A 385 21.12 -26.54 -10.51
C PHE A 385 21.85 -26.89 -9.22
N ASP A 386 23.08 -26.37 -9.06
CA ASP A 386 23.77 -26.46 -7.77
C ASP A 386 23.01 -25.60 -6.72
N PRO A 387 22.57 -26.17 -5.58
CA PRO A 387 21.83 -25.42 -4.57
C PRO A 387 22.55 -24.15 -4.08
N THR A 388 23.88 -24.15 -4.08
CA THR A 388 24.68 -22.98 -3.69
C THR A 388 24.60 -21.83 -4.69
N THR A 389 24.38 -22.14 -5.96
CA THR A 389 24.25 -21.12 -7.03
C THR A 389 22.91 -20.42 -6.99
N LEU A 390 21.81 -21.16 -6.77
CA LEU A 390 20.46 -20.59 -6.61
C LEU A 390 20.24 -19.92 -5.25
N ALA A 391 21.07 -20.21 -4.24
CA ALA A 391 21.05 -19.49 -2.97
C ALA A 391 21.52 -18.02 -3.09
N SER A 392 22.15 -17.65 -4.21
CA SER A 392 22.46 -16.26 -4.51
C SER A 392 21.21 -15.53 -4.99
N PRO A 393 20.77 -14.45 -4.33
CA PRO A 393 19.63 -13.66 -4.80
C PRO A 393 19.88 -12.95 -6.15
N LEU A 394 21.11 -13.05 -6.69
CA LEU A 394 21.52 -12.45 -7.96
C LEU A 394 21.41 -13.40 -9.16
N LEU A 395 21.34 -14.72 -8.97
CA LEU A 395 21.36 -15.70 -10.07
C LEU A 395 20.08 -16.55 -10.05
N ARG A 396 19.32 -16.50 -11.15
CA ARG A 396 18.09 -17.27 -11.38
C ARG A 396 18.29 -18.31 -12.48
N ALA A 397 17.47 -19.35 -12.51
CA ALA A 397 17.44 -20.25 -13.65
C ALA A 397 16.84 -19.52 -14.87
N GLY A 398 17.56 -19.55 -15.98
CA GLY A 398 17.11 -18.92 -17.22
C GLY A 398 17.86 -19.47 -18.42
N LEU A 399 17.22 -19.42 -19.58
CA LEU A 399 17.74 -19.89 -20.86
C LEU A 399 17.35 -18.89 -21.96
N SER A 400 18.23 -18.66 -22.93
CA SER A 400 17.99 -17.82 -24.11
C SER A 400 17.48 -18.58 -25.33
N GLY A 401 17.36 -19.91 -25.24
CA GLY A 401 16.91 -20.74 -26.36
C GLY A 401 16.95 -22.23 -26.05
N ILE A 402 16.20 -23.01 -26.82
CA ILE A 402 16.35 -24.46 -26.93
C ILE A 402 16.38 -24.77 -28.43
N GLU A 403 17.47 -25.37 -28.91
CA GLU A 403 17.60 -25.81 -30.29
C GLU A 403 17.59 -27.35 -30.35
N ILE A 404 16.69 -27.90 -31.15
CA ILE A 404 16.65 -29.32 -31.48
C ILE A 404 16.84 -29.43 -32.99
N PRO A 405 18.01 -29.86 -33.49
CA PRO A 405 18.32 -29.88 -34.93
C PRO A 405 17.28 -30.60 -35.79
N ALA A 406 16.65 -31.65 -35.23
CA ALA A 406 15.62 -32.44 -35.90
C ALA A 406 14.31 -31.66 -36.20
N ILE A 407 14.08 -30.53 -35.51
CA ILE A 407 12.91 -29.66 -35.67
C ILE A 407 13.25 -28.18 -35.90
N ALA A 408 14.52 -27.81 -36.09
CA ALA A 408 14.95 -26.41 -36.21
C ALA A 408 14.17 -25.62 -37.29
N GLY A 409 13.80 -26.27 -38.40
CA GLY A 409 12.99 -25.65 -39.46
C GLY A 409 11.51 -25.41 -39.14
N PHE A 410 11.04 -25.77 -37.95
CA PHE A 410 9.63 -25.64 -37.52
C PHE A 410 9.44 -24.60 -36.41
N TYR A 411 10.50 -23.92 -36.00
CA TYR A 411 10.41 -22.90 -34.97
C TYR A 411 9.54 -21.73 -35.47
N PRO A 412 8.58 -21.27 -34.67
CA PRO A 412 7.64 -20.22 -35.07
C PRO A 412 8.31 -18.84 -35.26
N GLY A 413 9.57 -18.67 -34.87
CA GLY A 413 10.29 -17.40 -34.94
C GLY A 413 9.83 -16.40 -33.87
N PRO A 414 10.29 -15.13 -33.93
CA PRO A 414 9.90 -14.09 -33.00
C PRO A 414 8.43 -13.74 -33.13
N ILE A 415 7.81 -13.30 -32.03
CA ILE A 415 6.43 -12.84 -32.03
C ILE A 415 6.35 -11.50 -32.78
N ASP A 416 5.53 -11.45 -33.81
CA ASP A 416 5.15 -10.19 -34.45
C ASP A 416 4.27 -9.37 -33.49
N ARG A 417 4.84 -8.32 -32.90
CA ARG A 417 4.17 -7.45 -31.94
C ARG A 417 3.01 -6.67 -32.52
N ASP A 418 2.97 -6.48 -33.85
CA ASP A 418 1.91 -5.74 -34.54
C ASP A 418 0.76 -6.65 -35.00
N ALA A 419 0.95 -7.97 -34.95
CA ALA A 419 -0.11 -8.91 -35.28
C ALA A 419 -1.29 -8.81 -34.29
N THR A 420 -2.50 -8.84 -34.85
CA THR A 420 -3.74 -8.60 -34.10
C THR A 420 -4.35 -9.89 -33.56
N LEU A 421 -4.79 -9.84 -32.31
CA LEU A 421 -5.64 -10.80 -31.63
C LEU A 421 -7.07 -10.27 -31.56
N SER A 422 -8.05 -11.09 -31.93
CA SER A 422 -9.47 -10.75 -31.84
C SER A 422 -10.20 -11.74 -30.95
N PHE A 423 -11.04 -11.21 -30.07
CA PHE A 423 -11.82 -11.97 -29.09
C PHE A 423 -13.29 -11.69 -29.32
N ASP A 424 -14.00 -12.71 -29.79
CA ASP A 424 -15.45 -12.62 -30.01
C ASP A 424 -16.23 -12.54 -28.69
N CYS A 425 -17.48 -12.13 -28.80
CA CYS A 425 -18.42 -11.94 -27.68
C CYS A 425 -18.58 -13.16 -26.75
N GLY A 426 -18.39 -14.37 -27.27
CA GLY A 426 -18.50 -15.62 -26.50
C GLY A 426 -17.27 -15.93 -25.66
N VAL A 427 -16.13 -15.31 -25.95
CA VAL A 427 -14.84 -15.56 -25.29
C VAL A 427 -14.29 -14.35 -24.52
N GLY A 428 -14.88 -13.17 -24.71
CA GLY A 428 -14.53 -11.97 -23.95
C GLY A 428 -15.23 -11.87 -22.59
N PRO A 429 -14.93 -10.81 -21.82
CA PRO A 429 -15.49 -10.63 -20.48
C PRO A 429 -16.98 -10.30 -20.51
N ARG A 430 -17.61 -10.45 -19.35
CA ARG A 430 -19.03 -10.18 -19.14
C ARG A 430 -19.23 -9.20 -17.99
N LEU A 431 -20.12 -8.23 -18.19
CA LEU A 431 -20.69 -7.38 -17.14
C LEU A 431 -22.06 -7.92 -16.73
N THR A 432 -22.36 -7.96 -15.43
CA THR A 432 -23.66 -8.36 -14.89
C THR A 432 -24.14 -7.35 -13.86
N ILE A 433 -25.39 -6.90 -14.00
CA ILE A 433 -26.11 -6.02 -13.05
C ILE A 433 -27.53 -6.54 -12.92
N GLY A 434 -27.86 -7.12 -11.75
CA GLY A 434 -29.14 -7.81 -11.56
C GLY A 434 -29.32 -8.93 -12.60
N THR A 435 -30.38 -8.85 -13.40
CA THR A 435 -30.66 -9.79 -14.50
C THR A 435 -30.08 -9.36 -15.85
N THR A 436 -29.52 -8.15 -15.94
CA THR A 436 -28.93 -7.63 -17.18
C THR A 436 -27.50 -8.11 -17.31
N SER A 437 -27.13 -8.60 -18.50
CA SER A 437 -25.78 -9.03 -18.79
C SER A 437 -25.31 -8.55 -20.16
N ILE A 438 -24.07 -8.07 -20.23
CA ILE A 438 -23.42 -7.57 -21.44
C ILE A 438 -22.10 -8.32 -21.63
N SER A 439 -21.99 -9.05 -22.73
CA SER A 439 -20.73 -9.60 -23.20
C SER A 439 -19.95 -8.56 -24.00
N TYR A 440 -18.63 -8.63 -23.93
CA TYR A 440 -17.73 -7.79 -24.69
C TYR A 440 -16.89 -8.60 -25.67
N SER A 441 -16.51 -7.94 -26.75
CA SER A 441 -15.45 -8.36 -27.67
C SER A 441 -14.25 -7.43 -27.49
N ALA A 442 -13.07 -7.88 -27.92
CA ALA A 442 -11.86 -7.08 -27.85
C ALA A 442 -10.98 -7.34 -29.07
N THR A 443 -10.25 -6.32 -29.48
CA THR A 443 -9.16 -6.44 -30.45
C THR A 443 -7.94 -5.76 -29.85
N MET A 444 -6.80 -6.45 -29.90
CA MET A 444 -5.52 -5.93 -29.40
C MET A 444 -4.37 -6.49 -30.24
N THR A 445 -3.17 -5.95 -30.11
CA THR A 445 -1.96 -6.55 -30.69
C THR A 445 -1.24 -7.45 -29.69
N TYR A 446 -0.36 -8.33 -30.18
CA TYR A 446 0.55 -9.09 -29.32
C TYR A 446 1.44 -8.18 -28.46
N GLY A 447 1.85 -7.02 -28.99
CA GLY A 447 2.57 -6.01 -28.23
C GLY A 447 1.76 -5.41 -27.07
N GLU A 448 0.46 -5.15 -27.28
CA GLU A 448 -0.44 -4.67 -26.22
C GLU A 448 -0.67 -5.74 -25.14
N LEU A 449 -0.79 -7.01 -25.55
CA LEU A 449 -0.91 -8.14 -24.63
C LEU A 449 0.36 -8.31 -23.76
N MET A 450 1.55 -8.29 -24.37
CA MET A 450 2.82 -8.42 -23.65
C MET A 450 3.09 -7.25 -22.71
N ASP A 451 2.71 -6.04 -23.09
CA ASP A 451 2.89 -4.84 -22.27
C ASP A 451 1.76 -4.62 -21.24
N HIS A 452 0.80 -5.56 -21.16
CA HIS A 452 -0.41 -5.46 -20.33
C HIS A 452 -1.17 -4.14 -20.51
N ARG A 453 -1.24 -3.65 -21.75
CA ARG A 453 -1.94 -2.40 -22.08
C ARG A 453 -3.45 -2.60 -22.00
N GLN A 454 -4.12 -1.60 -21.44
CA GLN A 454 -5.57 -1.54 -21.45
C GLN A 454 -6.06 -1.18 -22.85
N VAL A 455 -6.94 -2.00 -23.41
CA VAL A 455 -7.61 -1.77 -24.70
C VAL A 455 -9.11 -1.53 -24.49
N PRO A 456 -9.78 -0.80 -25.40
CA PRO A 456 -11.23 -0.65 -25.37
C PRO A 456 -11.93 -2.02 -25.51
N LEU A 457 -12.96 -2.26 -24.69
CA LEU A 457 -13.85 -3.40 -24.82
C LEU A 457 -15.10 -2.98 -25.59
N LEU A 458 -15.44 -3.72 -26.64
CA LEU A 458 -16.58 -3.44 -27.51
C LEU A 458 -17.80 -4.25 -27.05
N PRO A 459 -18.87 -3.60 -26.55
CA PRO A 459 -20.07 -4.30 -26.11
C PRO A 459 -20.76 -4.98 -27.29
N CYS A 460 -21.16 -6.22 -27.10
CA CYS A 460 -21.77 -7.05 -28.14
C CYS A 460 -23.28 -6.88 -28.29
N GLY A 461 -23.90 -6.16 -27.37
CA GLY A 461 -25.33 -5.91 -27.33
C GLY A 461 -25.65 -4.45 -27.08
N ASN A 462 -26.84 -4.19 -26.53
CA ASN A 462 -27.23 -2.84 -26.16
C ASN A 462 -26.27 -2.27 -25.11
N THR A 463 -25.78 -1.05 -25.34
CA THR A 463 -24.88 -0.35 -24.44
C THR A 463 -25.63 0.41 -23.36
N ASN A 464 -26.95 0.55 -23.49
CA ASN A 464 -27.79 1.26 -22.54
C ASN A 464 -28.46 0.27 -21.60
N ILE A 465 -28.28 0.48 -20.29
CA ILE A 465 -28.87 -0.32 -19.22
C ILE A 465 -29.88 0.54 -18.48
N ASP A 466 -31.09 0.00 -18.28
CA ASP A 466 -32.09 0.61 -17.40
C ASP A 466 -31.83 0.20 -15.96
N LEU A 467 -31.61 1.21 -15.11
CA LEU A 467 -31.39 1.03 -13.67
C LEU A 467 -32.60 1.59 -12.92
N THR A 468 -33.10 0.83 -11.94
CA THR A 468 -34.12 1.31 -11.00
C THR A 468 -33.47 2.16 -9.90
N ALA A 469 -34.25 2.98 -9.21
CA ALA A 469 -33.77 3.61 -7.98
C ALA A 469 -33.45 2.54 -6.92
N GLY A 470 -32.41 2.76 -6.11
CA GLY A 470 -32.00 1.86 -5.02
C GLY A 470 -30.58 1.32 -5.17
N ASP A 471 -30.27 0.30 -4.39
CA ASP A 471 -28.95 -0.34 -4.35
C ASP A 471 -28.80 -1.37 -5.48
N HIS A 472 -27.66 -1.35 -6.16
CA HIS A 472 -27.30 -2.27 -7.23
C HIS A 472 -25.91 -2.84 -6.99
N ARG A 473 -25.73 -4.07 -7.46
CA ARG A 473 -24.42 -4.72 -7.54
C ARG A 473 -24.02 -4.90 -8.99
N VAL A 474 -22.78 -4.54 -9.29
CA VAL A 474 -22.15 -4.82 -10.59
C VAL A 474 -21.01 -5.81 -10.42
N ILE A 475 -20.95 -6.79 -11.32
CA ILE A 475 -19.95 -7.85 -11.34
C ILE A 475 -19.39 -7.95 -12.75
N THR A 476 -18.07 -7.89 -12.89
CA THR A 476 -17.40 -8.25 -14.16
C THR A 476 -16.77 -9.62 -14.05
N THR A 477 -17.06 -10.53 -14.98
CA THR A 477 -16.44 -11.86 -15.06
C THR A 477 -15.46 -11.89 -16.22
N PRO A 478 -14.20 -12.34 -16.00
CA PRO A 478 -13.26 -12.55 -17.10
C PRO A 478 -13.79 -13.53 -18.14
N GLY A 479 -13.36 -13.37 -19.39
CA GLY A 479 -13.66 -14.32 -20.46
C GLY A 479 -12.81 -15.61 -20.33
N PRO A 480 -13.18 -16.72 -21.00
CA PRO A 480 -12.40 -17.97 -21.05
C PRO A 480 -10.97 -17.86 -21.62
N ARG A 481 -10.58 -16.69 -22.13
CA ARG A 481 -9.23 -16.37 -22.63
C ARG A 481 -8.54 -15.34 -21.76
N GLY A 482 -8.97 -15.19 -20.50
CA GLY A 482 -8.31 -14.37 -19.49
C GLY A 482 -8.49 -12.87 -19.61
N ILE A 483 -9.27 -12.36 -20.57
CA ILE A 483 -9.54 -10.92 -20.64
C ILE A 483 -10.43 -10.51 -19.48
N GLY A 484 -9.90 -9.63 -18.63
CA GLY A 484 -10.63 -9.00 -17.53
C GLY A 484 -11.01 -7.54 -17.85
N VAL A 485 -11.92 -6.97 -17.06
CA VAL A 485 -12.25 -5.54 -17.12
C VAL A 485 -11.35 -4.76 -16.18
N ASP A 486 -10.69 -3.72 -16.68
CA ASP A 486 -9.80 -2.84 -15.91
C ASP A 486 -10.53 -1.61 -15.39
N GLN A 487 -11.35 -1.00 -16.24
CA GLN A 487 -12.16 0.14 -15.90
C GLN A 487 -13.55 -0.06 -16.50
N LEU A 488 -14.56 0.20 -15.67
CA LEU A 488 -15.96 0.24 -16.05
C LEU A 488 -16.48 1.65 -15.84
N ILE A 489 -17.10 2.21 -16.88
CA ILE A 489 -17.80 3.50 -16.84
C ILE A 489 -19.27 3.24 -17.14
N MET A 490 -20.15 3.73 -16.26
CA MET A 490 -21.60 3.70 -16.44
C MET A 490 -22.15 5.12 -16.36
N GLY A 491 -22.91 5.54 -17.36
CA GLY A 491 -23.30 6.93 -17.60
C GLY A 491 -22.58 7.49 -18.83
N ASN A 492 -22.86 8.75 -19.19
CA ASN A 492 -22.09 9.38 -20.24
C ASN A 492 -20.65 9.49 -19.76
N ALA A 493 -19.71 8.89 -20.50
CA ALA A 493 -18.29 9.05 -20.21
C ALA A 493 -18.01 10.55 -20.15
N PRO A 494 -17.43 11.06 -19.06
CA PRO A 494 -17.05 12.45 -19.00
C PRO A 494 -15.92 12.65 -20.00
N THR A 495 -16.25 13.07 -21.22
CA THR A 495 -15.28 13.83 -22.01
C THR A 495 -14.91 14.98 -21.11
N MET A 496 -13.65 15.06 -20.65
CA MET A 496 -13.12 16.30 -20.12
C MET A 496 -13.55 17.36 -21.11
N ALA A 497 -14.47 18.23 -20.71
CA ALA A 497 -14.94 19.27 -21.58
C ALA A 497 -13.68 20.03 -21.97
N ARG A 498 -13.24 19.84 -23.21
CA ARG A 498 -12.21 20.70 -23.78
C ARG A 498 -12.86 22.05 -23.71
N THR A 499 -12.36 22.88 -22.80
CA THR A 499 -12.85 24.22 -22.63
C THR A 499 -12.46 24.94 -23.92
N ASP A 500 -13.38 24.97 -24.88
CA ASP A 500 -13.24 25.74 -26.12
C ASP A 500 -13.19 27.26 -25.81
N GLY A 501 -13.49 27.65 -24.56
CA GLY A 501 -13.21 28.97 -24.05
C GLY A 501 -11.73 29.15 -23.73
N THR A 502 -11.05 30.04 -24.45
CA THR A 502 -9.83 30.68 -23.93
C THR A 502 -10.17 31.25 -22.55
N GLY A 503 -9.54 30.71 -21.50
CA GLY A 503 -9.67 31.26 -20.15
C GLY A 503 -9.46 32.77 -20.15
N ARG A 504 -10.03 33.49 -19.18
CA ARG A 504 -9.79 34.93 -19.04
C ARG A 504 -8.29 35.21 -19.07
N SER A 505 -7.86 36.27 -19.77
CA SER A 505 -6.46 36.67 -19.76
C SER A 505 -6.01 36.90 -18.32
N LEU A 506 -4.88 36.31 -17.93
CA LEU A 506 -4.33 36.45 -16.59
C LEU A 506 -2.87 36.87 -16.68
N THR A 507 -2.54 37.97 -16.02
CA THR A 507 -1.16 38.44 -15.90
C THR A 507 -0.75 38.42 -14.44
N ILE A 508 0.37 37.78 -14.12
CA ILE A 508 0.91 37.76 -12.77
C ILE A 508 1.77 39.00 -12.60
N ASP A 509 1.30 39.95 -11.78
CA ASP A 509 2.01 41.23 -11.56
C ASP A 509 3.08 41.08 -10.48
N ARG A 510 2.76 40.35 -9.40
CA ARG A 510 3.68 40.09 -8.28
C ARG A 510 3.33 38.79 -7.59
N TRP A 511 4.33 37.97 -7.30
CA TRP A 511 4.12 36.71 -6.56
C TRP A 511 5.08 36.61 -5.37
N GLY A 512 4.61 37.00 -4.18
CA GLY A 512 5.37 36.92 -2.94
C GLY A 512 4.91 35.79 -2.01
N SER A 513 5.63 35.63 -0.90
CA SER A 513 5.34 34.61 0.12
C SER A 513 4.11 34.93 0.99
N SER A 514 3.76 36.21 1.16
CA SER A 514 2.62 36.65 1.99
C SER A 514 1.66 37.62 1.29
N SER A 515 2.02 38.10 0.10
CA SER A 515 1.18 38.95 -0.74
C SER A 515 1.48 38.68 -2.21
N ARG A 516 0.42 38.55 -3.01
CA ARG A 516 0.48 38.28 -4.45
C ARG A 516 -0.54 39.15 -5.16
N ARG A 517 -0.28 39.50 -6.40
CA ARG A 517 -1.15 40.30 -7.26
C ARG A 517 -1.15 39.74 -8.67
N ALA A 518 -2.33 39.65 -9.25
CA ALA A 518 -2.52 39.30 -10.64
C ALA A 518 -3.65 40.14 -11.24
N THR A 519 -3.56 40.46 -12.51
CA THR A 519 -4.60 41.16 -13.25
C THR A 519 -5.35 40.16 -14.11
N ILE A 520 -6.67 40.10 -13.95
CA ILE A 520 -7.57 39.23 -14.73
C ILE A 520 -8.38 40.06 -15.71
N GLY A 521 -8.58 39.55 -16.93
CA GLY A 521 -9.40 40.20 -17.95
C GLY A 521 -10.90 39.94 -17.80
N ALA A 522 -11.70 40.60 -18.64
CA ALA A 522 -13.14 40.43 -18.69
C ALA A 522 -13.56 39.01 -19.13
N GLY A 523 -14.75 38.57 -18.71
CA GLY A 523 -15.32 37.29 -19.16
C GLY A 523 -16.47 36.77 -18.27
N PRO A 524 -16.83 35.48 -18.39
CA PRO A 524 -17.80 34.83 -17.51
C PRO A 524 -17.22 34.56 -16.11
N GLU A 525 -18.06 34.08 -15.19
CA GLU A 525 -17.61 33.56 -13.90
C GLU A 525 -16.56 32.45 -14.12
N ASN A 526 -15.49 32.48 -13.32
CA ASN A 526 -14.38 31.54 -13.46
C ASN A 526 -13.61 31.38 -12.15
N LEU A 527 -12.75 30.38 -12.07
CA LEU A 527 -11.91 30.12 -10.91
C LEU A 527 -10.51 30.71 -11.10
N PHE A 528 -10.05 31.51 -10.15
CA PHE A 528 -8.63 31.83 -10.02
C PHE A 528 -7.94 30.72 -9.21
N VAL A 529 -7.27 29.81 -9.92
CA VAL A 529 -6.63 28.63 -9.33
C VAL A 529 -5.16 28.89 -9.05
N VAL A 530 -4.74 28.55 -7.84
CA VAL A 530 -3.35 28.54 -7.39
C VAL A 530 -2.95 27.07 -7.22
N ASN A 531 -1.94 26.62 -7.97
CA ASN A 531 -1.43 25.25 -7.94
C ASN A 531 -0.55 24.99 -6.70
N GLU A 532 -1.05 25.36 -5.53
CA GLU A 532 -0.45 25.15 -4.22
C GLU A 532 -1.50 24.56 -3.28
N VAL A 533 -1.04 23.90 -2.20
CA VAL A 533 -1.92 23.30 -1.20
C VAL A 533 -2.83 24.36 -0.58
N PHE A 534 -4.12 24.03 -0.50
CA PHE A 534 -5.13 24.88 0.12
C PHE A 534 -4.75 25.27 1.54
N ASN A 535 -4.95 26.55 1.87
CA ASN A 535 -4.67 27.07 3.19
C ASN A 535 -5.69 28.16 3.54
N LYS A 536 -6.43 27.95 4.63
CA LYS A 536 -7.46 28.87 5.16
C LYS A 536 -6.93 30.29 5.45
N GLY A 537 -5.61 30.48 5.56
CA GLY A 537 -4.98 31.78 5.79
C GLY A 537 -4.92 32.69 4.56
N TRP A 538 -5.02 32.15 3.34
CA TRP A 538 -5.04 32.95 2.12
C TRP A 538 -6.42 33.58 1.89
N ARG A 539 -6.43 34.87 1.57
CA ARG A 539 -7.62 35.63 1.16
C ARG A 539 -7.33 36.33 -0.15
N ALA A 540 -8.30 36.36 -1.04
CA ALA A 540 -8.24 37.10 -2.30
C ALA A 540 -9.33 38.16 -2.35
N THR A 541 -9.03 39.28 -2.98
CA THR A 541 -10.00 40.32 -3.34
C THR A 541 -9.88 40.69 -4.81
N LEU A 542 -10.99 40.89 -5.51
CA LEU A 542 -11.03 41.54 -6.82
C LEU A 542 -11.41 43.01 -6.63
N ASP A 543 -10.50 43.92 -6.94
CA ASP A 543 -10.67 45.38 -6.76
C ASP A 543 -11.24 45.76 -5.37
N GLY A 544 -10.78 45.06 -4.33
CA GLY A 544 -11.18 45.26 -2.93
C GLY A 544 -12.39 44.44 -2.46
N VAL A 545 -13.09 43.72 -3.35
CA VAL A 545 -14.21 42.85 -2.99
C VAL A 545 -13.69 41.44 -2.71
N THR A 546 -13.96 40.90 -1.52
CA THR A 546 -13.51 39.56 -1.11
C THR A 546 -14.08 38.47 -2.02
N LEU A 547 -13.21 37.57 -2.47
CA LEU A 547 -13.58 36.40 -3.26
C LEU A 547 -13.78 35.17 -2.35
N PRO A 548 -14.82 34.35 -2.57
CA PRO A 548 -14.98 33.07 -1.88
C PRO A 548 -13.77 32.16 -2.14
N SER A 549 -13.20 31.60 -1.07
CA SER A 549 -12.10 30.64 -1.12
C SER A 549 -12.65 29.22 -1.31
N LEU A 550 -12.07 28.48 -2.24
CA LEU A 550 -12.47 27.13 -2.62
C LEU A 550 -11.27 26.20 -2.61
N GLU A 551 -11.50 24.93 -2.28
CA GLU A 551 -10.51 23.87 -2.42
C GLU A 551 -10.90 22.98 -3.60
N VAL A 552 -10.16 23.09 -4.70
CA VAL A 552 -10.45 22.40 -5.97
C VAL A 552 -9.47 21.24 -6.20
N ASP A 553 -9.86 20.29 -7.04
CA ASP A 553 -9.11 19.04 -7.29
C ASP A 553 -8.74 18.25 -6.01
N GLY A 554 -9.44 18.52 -4.90
CA GLY A 554 -9.18 17.88 -3.60
C GLY A 554 -7.97 18.43 -2.82
N TRP A 555 -7.18 19.37 -3.35
CA TRP A 555 -5.98 19.87 -2.66
C TRP A 555 -5.56 21.31 -3.01
N ARG A 556 -6.01 21.87 -4.15
CA ARG A 556 -5.54 23.17 -4.65
C ARG A 556 -6.31 24.32 -4.04
N GLN A 557 -5.62 25.44 -3.83
CA GLN A 557 -6.25 26.70 -3.48
C GLN A 557 -6.91 27.33 -4.72
N ALA A 558 -8.17 27.74 -4.61
CA ALA A 558 -8.85 28.53 -5.64
C ALA A 558 -9.71 29.64 -5.04
N PHE A 559 -10.11 30.59 -5.87
CA PHE A 559 -11.05 31.65 -5.53
C PHE A 559 -12.08 31.84 -6.65
N LEU A 560 -13.36 31.98 -6.29
CA LEU A 560 -14.43 32.21 -7.26
C LEU A 560 -14.38 33.67 -7.73
N VAL A 561 -14.16 33.88 -9.03
CA VAL A 561 -14.15 35.21 -9.66
C VAL A 561 -15.45 35.40 -10.44
N PRO A 562 -16.30 36.38 -10.09
CA PRO A 562 -17.58 36.58 -10.75
C PRO A 562 -17.42 37.02 -12.22
N ALA A 563 -18.50 36.85 -12.99
CA ALA A 563 -18.62 37.43 -14.33
C ALA A 563 -18.49 38.97 -14.27
N GLY A 564 -17.85 39.57 -15.28
CA GLY A 564 -17.55 41.02 -15.26
C GLY A 564 -16.36 41.43 -16.12
N THR A 565 -15.89 42.66 -15.91
CA THR A 565 -14.84 43.34 -16.68
C THR A 565 -13.41 42.92 -16.34
N GLY A 566 -13.24 42.07 -15.33
CA GLY A 566 -11.92 41.77 -14.76
C GLY A 566 -11.42 42.90 -13.85
N GLY A 567 -10.16 42.83 -13.43
CA GLY A 567 -9.56 43.75 -12.45
C GLY A 567 -8.32 43.20 -11.77
N SER A 568 -7.87 43.87 -10.71
CA SER A 568 -6.73 43.43 -9.88
C SER A 568 -7.20 42.42 -8.84
N ILE A 569 -6.65 41.21 -8.89
CA ILE A 569 -6.77 40.21 -7.84
C ILE A 569 -5.59 40.36 -6.88
N ASP A 570 -5.87 40.78 -5.65
CA ASP A 570 -4.90 40.88 -4.58
C ASP A 570 -5.08 39.73 -3.59
N LEU A 571 -4.03 38.92 -3.41
CA LEU A 571 -3.98 37.85 -2.42
C LEU A 571 -3.12 38.29 -1.23
N ALA A 572 -3.60 38.02 -0.03
CA ALA A 572 -2.87 38.27 1.20
C ALA A 572 -2.98 37.08 2.16
N PHE A 573 -1.86 36.71 2.78
CA PHE A 573 -1.84 35.73 3.86
C PHE A 573 -2.19 36.44 5.17
N ALA A 574 -3.45 36.34 5.60
CA ALA A 574 -4.00 37.11 6.71
C ALA A 574 -3.21 36.94 8.04
N PRO A 575 -2.72 35.74 8.42
CA PRO A 575 -1.95 35.56 9.65
C PRO A 575 -0.57 36.23 9.68
N ASN A 576 -0.03 36.67 8.52
CA ASN A 576 1.35 37.16 8.42
C ASN A 576 1.63 38.38 9.32
N ARG A 577 0.68 39.33 9.42
CA ARG A 577 0.90 40.55 10.22
C ARG A 577 1.01 40.24 11.71
N THR A 578 0.14 39.36 12.22
CA THR A 578 0.16 38.93 13.62
C THR A 578 1.45 38.17 13.94
N TYR A 579 1.89 37.29 13.03
CA TYR A 579 3.17 36.60 13.15
C TYR A 579 4.33 37.59 13.26
N GLN A 580 4.43 38.56 12.34
CA GLN A 580 5.51 39.57 12.35
C GLN A 580 5.52 40.40 13.64
N ILE A 581 4.36 40.91 14.07
CA ILE A 581 4.26 41.69 15.32
C ILE A 581 4.71 40.82 16.51
N GLY A 582 4.25 39.57 16.59
CA GLY A 582 4.64 38.64 17.65
C GLY A 582 6.15 38.39 17.67
N THR A 583 6.76 38.14 16.51
CA THR A 583 8.20 37.92 16.38
C THR A 583 9.02 39.15 16.80
N PHE A 584 8.68 40.34 16.31
CA PHE A 584 9.40 41.56 16.67
C PHE A 584 9.20 41.96 18.13
N THR A 585 8.00 41.79 18.67
CA THR A 585 7.72 42.04 20.09
C THR A 585 8.51 41.07 20.97
N GLY A 586 8.50 39.78 20.65
CA GLY A 586 9.27 38.76 21.37
C GLY A 586 10.78 39.03 21.34
N LEU A 587 11.32 39.40 20.18
CA LEU A 587 12.72 39.80 20.05
C LEU A 587 13.02 41.06 20.88
N GLY A 588 12.14 42.05 20.87
CA GLY A 588 12.28 43.27 21.68
C GLY A 588 12.31 42.98 23.18
N LEU A 589 11.43 42.10 23.66
CA LEU A 589 11.38 41.67 25.06
C LEU A 589 12.64 40.88 25.45
N LEU A 590 13.17 40.02 24.57
CA LEU A 590 14.43 39.31 24.79
C LEU A 590 15.61 40.28 24.91
N LEU A 591 15.71 41.25 24.00
CA LEU A 591 16.76 42.28 24.05
C LEU A 591 16.64 43.14 25.31
N LEU A 592 15.42 43.49 25.73
CA LEU A 592 15.18 44.19 26.99
C LEU A 592 15.63 43.36 28.20
N LEU A 593 15.33 42.05 28.21
CA LEU A 593 15.77 41.15 29.27
C LEU A 593 17.30 41.05 29.33
N LEU A 594 17.97 40.93 28.19
CA LEU A 594 19.44 40.92 28.10
C LEU A 594 20.04 42.25 28.59
N LEU A 595 19.44 43.39 28.20
CA LEU A 595 19.85 44.70 28.67
C LEU A 595 19.71 44.81 30.20
N LEU A 596 18.57 44.40 30.75
CA LEU A 596 18.32 44.38 32.20
C LEU A 596 19.28 43.45 32.95
N ALA A 597 19.71 42.35 32.34
CA ALA A 597 20.70 41.44 32.92
C ALA A 597 22.13 42.01 32.93
N ILE A 598 22.50 42.84 31.96
CA ILE A 598 23.84 43.44 31.83
C ILE A 598 23.95 44.78 32.55
N LEU A 599 22.84 45.51 32.73
CA LEU A 599 22.81 46.77 33.46
C LEU A 599 23.36 46.55 34.88
N PRO A 600 24.45 47.24 35.27
CA PRO A 600 25.02 47.09 36.59
C PRO A 600 23.95 47.45 37.61
N GLY A 601 23.55 46.46 38.42
CA GLY A 601 22.67 46.72 39.53
C GLY A 601 23.29 47.85 40.36
N ARG A 602 22.59 48.98 40.49
CA ARG A 602 22.89 49.94 41.56
C ARG A 602 23.09 49.07 42.79
N ARG A 603 24.27 49.14 43.42
CA ARG A 603 24.52 48.56 44.74
C ARG A 603 23.49 49.15 45.68
N ARG A 604 22.30 48.57 45.68
CA ARG A 604 21.34 48.69 46.75
C ARG A 604 22.02 47.95 47.87
N THR A 605 22.18 48.66 48.98
CA THR A 605 22.38 48.06 50.29
C THR A 605 21.71 46.68 50.34
N PRO A 606 22.36 45.66 50.95
CA PRO A 606 21.73 44.36 51.12
C PRO A 606 20.30 44.63 51.59
N PRO A 607 19.26 44.13 50.89
CA PRO A 607 17.90 44.36 51.33
C PRO A 607 17.87 43.98 52.80
N ALA A 608 17.35 44.89 53.65
CA ALA A 608 17.01 44.52 55.01
C ALA A 608 16.25 43.19 54.92
N PRO A 609 16.58 42.18 55.75
CA PRO A 609 15.94 40.89 55.66
C PRO A 609 14.45 41.14 55.61
N ILE A 610 13.82 40.72 54.51
CA ILE A 610 12.37 40.76 54.40
C ILE A 610 11.92 39.91 55.57
N GLY A 611 11.41 40.54 56.63
CA GLY A 611 10.91 39.85 57.81
C GLY A 611 10.00 38.74 57.32
N ALA A 612 10.17 37.55 57.90
CA ALA A 612 9.51 36.31 57.49
C ALA A 612 7.97 36.46 57.41
N GLY A 613 7.50 37.03 56.31
CA GLY A 613 6.12 36.97 55.84
C GLY A 613 6.04 35.76 54.94
N THR A 614 5.77 34.61 55.56
CA THR A 614 5.27 33.35 54.98
C THR A 614 5.10 33.34 53.45
N TRP A 615 6.21 33.22 52.72
CA TRP A 615 6.21 32.60 51.39
C TRP A 615 6.42 31.08 51.51
N SER A 616 5.87 30.49 52.56
CA SER A 616 5.52 29.08 52.63
C SER A 616 4.26 28.82 51.80
N SER A 617 4.23 29.28 50.55
CA SER A 617 3.23 28.77 49.64
C SER A 617 3.88 27.61 48.91
N PRO A 618 3.60 26.35 49.29
CA PRO A 618 3.97 25.20 48.47
C PRO A 618 3.55 25.40 47.00
N ILE A 619 2.61 26.30 46.72
CA ILE A 619 2.19 26.72 45.38
C ILE A 619 3.33 27.33 44.54
N ALA A 620 4.29 28.07 45.09
CA ALA A 620 5.39 28.64 44.28
C ALA A 620 6.42 27.57 43.87
N VAL A 621 6.69 26.62 44.78
CA VAL A 621 7.55 25.46 44.52
C VAL A 621 6.84 24.44 43.64
N ILE A 622 5.53 24.23 43.84
CA ILE A 622 4.67 23.39 43.00
C ILE A 622 4.47 24.03 41.63
N ALA A 623 4.35 25.35 41.50
CA ALA A 623 4.29 26.03 40.21
C ALA A 623 5.62 25.92 39.47
N GLY A 624 6.75 26.08 40.15
CA GLY A 624 8.09 25.83 39.60
C GLY A 624 8.27 24.37 39.15
N LEU A 625 7.89 23.40 39.97
CA LEU A 625 7.94 21.96 39.65
C LEU A 625 6.94 21.58 38.55
N ALA A 626 5.73 22.11 38.55
CA ALA A 626 4.70 21.86 37.55
C ALA A 626 5.09 22.43 36.18
N THR A 627 5.89 23.50 36.13
CA THR A 627 6.51 24.00 34.88
C THR A 627 7.80 23.28 34.49
N ALA A 628 8.59 22.78 35.45
CA ALA A 628 9.87 22.14 35.17
C ALA A 628 9.75 20.66 34.78
N VAL A 629 8.82 19.91 35.36
CA VAL A 629 8.66 18.47 35.14
C VAL A 629 8.25 18.10 33.70
N PRO A 630 7.36 18.83 33.00
CA PRO A 630 7.02 18.51 31.61
C PRO A 630 8.14 18.86 30.62
N ILE A 631 9.07 19.75 31.00
CA ILE A 631 10.08 20.34 30.10
C ILE A 631 11.47 19.69 30.28
N ALA A 632 11.81 19.20 31.49
CA ALA A 632 13.19 18.88 31.88
C ALA A 632 13.59 17.38 31.87
N GLY A 633 12.65 16.44 31.80
CA GLY A 633 12.98 15.00 31.85
C GLY A 633 13.90 14.63 33.05
N LEU A 634 14.88 13.72 32.85
CA LEU A 634 15.81 13.26 33.91
C LEU A 634 16.63 14.39 34.57
N GLY A 635 16.62 15.62 34.04
CA GLY A 635 17.25 16.78 34.69
C GLY A 635 16.71 17.07 36.09
N ALA A 636 15.46 16.66 36.38
CA ALA A 636 14.87 16.73 37.72
C ALA A 636 15.63 15.88 38.77
N LEU A 637 16.35 14.83 38.36
CA LEU A 637 17.15 13.99 39.27
C LEU A 637 18.39 14.71 39.82
N LEU A 638 18.80 15.82 39.22
CA LEU A 638 19.93 16.64 39.71
C LEU A 638 19.50 17.61 40.83
N LEU A 639 18.20 17.77 41.07
CA LEU A 639 17.65 18.65 42.11
C LEU A 639 18.21 18.37 43.52
N PRO A 640 18.29 17.11 44.01
CA PRO A 640 18.81 16.83 45.34
C PRO A 640 20.31 17.14 45.44
N VAL A 641 21.06 16.81 44.38
CA VAL A 641 22.52 17.01 44.31
C VAL A 641 22.87 18.50 44.28
N LEU A 642 22.17 19.28 43.44
CA LEU A 642 22.35 20.73 43.36
C LEU A 642 21.88 21.45 44.63
N TRP A 643 20.83 20.94 45.30
CA TRP A 643 20.37 21.47 46.58
C TRP A 643 21.35 21.19 47.73
N ILE A 644 21.96 19.99 47.78
CA ILE A 644 23.01 19.65 48.75
C ILE A 644 24.28 20.49 48.51
N LEU A 645 24.66 20.68 47.25
CA LEU A 645 25.87 21.41 46.87
C LEU A 645 25.68 22.93 46.78
N ARG A 646 24.45 23.45 47.00
CA ARG A 646 24.12 24.88 46.81
C ARG A 646 25.07 25.82 47.54
N ARG A 647 25.43 25.50 48.78
CA ARG A 647 26.31 26.35 49.61
C ARG A 647 27.74 26.47 49.05
N ARG A 648 28.22 25.45 48.33
CA ARG A 648 29.55 25.44 47.71
C ARG A 648 29.55 25.99 46.28
N LEU A 649 28.40 25.95 45.59
CA LEU A 649 28.27 26.32 44.18
C LEU A 649 27.67 27.72 43.96
N LEU A 650 27.22 28.43 45.00
CA LEU A 650 26.57 29.76 44.90
C LEU A 650 27.31 30.77 44.01
N ALA A 651 28.64 30.82 44.08
CA ALA A 651 29.46 31.72 43.25
C ALA A 651 29.55 31.27 41.78
N LEU A 652 29.32 29.99 41.49
CA LEU A 652 29.41 29.38 40.17
C LEU A 652 28.04 29.22 39.49
N LEU A 653 26.93 29.27 40.24
CA LEU A 653 25.57 29.16 39.71
C LEU A 653 25.27 30.16 38.56
N PRO A 654 25.67 31.45 38.61
CA PRO A 654 25.46 32.37 37.49
C PRO A 654 26.26 31.98 36.24
N ILE A 655 27.48 31.48 36.43
CA ILE A 655 28.37 31.05 35.34
C ILE A 655 27.84 29.77 34.69
N ILE A 656 27.35 28.82 35.50
CA ILE A 656 26.73 27.59 35.02
C ILE A 656 25.43 27.91 34.26
N THR A 657 24.61 28.82 34.79
CA THR A 657 23.37 29.27 34.12
C THR A 657 23.66 29.86 32.75
N PHE A 658 24.62 30.78 32.68
CA PHE A 658 25.02 31.42 31.44
C PHE A 658 25.66 30.42 30.45
N GLY A 659 26.57 29.59 30.93
CA GLY A 659 27.23 28.55 30.13
C GLY A 659 26.23 27.55 29.55
N SER A 660 25.23 27.13 30.33
CA SER A 660 24.19 26.21 29.86
C SER A 660 23.30 26.85 28.79
N PHE A 661 22.84 28.10 28.97
CA PHE A 661 22.05 28.78 27.94
C PHE A 661 22.86 29.07 26.67
N ALA A 662 24.12 29.51 26.79
CA ALA A 662 24.99 29.79 25.66
C ALA A 662 25.32 28.52 24.86
N THR A 663 25.55 27.40 25.55
CA THR A 663 25.79 26.10 24.90
C THR A 663 24.54 25.59 24.22
N ALA A 664 23.37 25.67 24.87
CA ALA A 664 22.08 25.30 24.26
C ALA A 664 21.80 26.12 22.98
N GLY A 665 22.00 27.44 23.02
CA GLY A 665 21.84 28.31 21.86
C GLY A 665 22.83 28.00 20.73
N SER A 666 24.08 27.69 21.07
CA SER A 666 25.11 27.32 20.09
C SER A 666 24.81 25.99 19.41
N LEU A 667 24.28 25.01 20.14
CA LEU A 667 23.85 23.72 19.59
C LEU A 667 22.69 23.87 18.61
N VAL A 668 21.71 24.72 18.92
CA VAL A 668 20.59 25.02 18.02
C VAL A 668 21.08 25.72 16.74
N LEU A 669 22.04 26.64 16.85
CA LEU A 669 22.61 27.32 15.69
C LEU A 669 23.43 26.38 14.79
N LEU A 670 24.23 25.49 15.39
CA LEU A 670 25.01 24.49 14.65
C LEU A 670 24.14 23.40 14.01
N ALA A 671 22.95 23.13 14.57
CA ALA A 671 21.99 22.19 14.02
C ALA A 671 21.28 22.71 12.75
N ARG A 672 21.26 24.02 12.52
CA ARG A 672 20.55 24.65 11.40
C ARG A 672 21.07 24.23 10.01
N ASP A 673 22.35 23.85 9.92
CA ASP A 673 23.03 23.53 8.66
C ASP A 673 23.18 22.02 8.38
N ARG A 674 22.67 21.15 9.26
CA ARG A 674 22.77 19.68 9.11
C ARG A 674 21.37 19.08 9.16
N GLY A 675 21.02 18.25 8.17
CA GLY A 675 19.65 17.76 7.91
C GLY A 675 18.93 16.99 9.04
N ASP A 676 17.81 16.34 8.71
CA ASP A 676 16.78 15.88 9.66
C ASP A 676 17.25 15.06 10.88
N MET A 677 18.31 14.25 10.76
CA MET A 677 18.83 13.47 11.90
C MET A 677 19.44 14.35 13.01
N SER A 678 19.97 15.54 12.69
CA SER A 678 20.49 16.48 13.70
C SER A 678 19.39 17.21 14.44
N ALA A 679 18.18 17.37 13.87
CA ALA A 679 17.10 18.09 14.54
C ALA A 679 16.57 17.35 15.78
N LYS A 680 16.57 16.01 15.77
CA LYS A 680 16.17 15.20 16.95
C LYS A 680 17.20 15.23 18.09
N ILE A 681 18.49 15.40 17.78
CA ILE A 681 19.58 15.38 18.77
C ILE A 681 20.00 16.80 19.18
N TRP A 682 19.87 17.80 18.30
CA TRP A 682 20.40 19.15 18.47
C TRP A 682 19.41 20.28 18.15
N GLY A 683 18.17 19.96 17.74
CA GLY A 683 17.12 20.95 17.50
C GLY A 683 16.55 21.58 18.77
N VAL A 684 15.70 22.60 18.62
CA VAL A 684 15.14 23.41 19.74
C VAL A 684 14.39 22.57 20.78
N ALA A 685 13.85 21.42 20.38
CA ALA A 685 13.15 20.47 21.26
C ALA A 685 13.97 19.19 21.57
N SER A 686 15.26 19.16 21.24
CA SER A 686 16.08 17.99 21.49
C SER A 686 16.42 17.82 22.97
N TYR A 687 16.66 16.57 23.37
CA TYR A 687 16.94 16.22 24.76
C TYR A 687 18.12 17.01 25.38
N PRO A 688 19.27 17.19 24.69
CA PRO A 688 20.39 17.95 25.23
C PRO A 688 20.08 19.44 25.42
N VAL A 689 19.35 20.06 24.49
CA VAL A 689 18.98 21.49 24.54
C VAL A 689 18.00 21.73 25.68
N SER A 690 16.99 20.88 25.81
CA SER A 690 16.01 20.94 26.90
C SER A 690 16.65 20.69 28.28
N ALA A 691 17.60 19.76 28.38
CA ALA A 691 18.32 19.48 29.63
C ALA A 691 19.20 20.66 30.07
N LEU A 692 19.90 21.32 29.14
CA LEU A 692 20.71 22.51 29.42
C LEU A 692 19.84 23.71 29.83
N ALA A 693 18.71 23.92 29.16
CA ALA A 693 17.75 24.96 29.53
C ALA A 693 17.15 24.71 30.92
N ALA A 694 16.79 23.45 31.23
CA ALA A 694 16.30 23.06 32.55
C ALA A 694 17.35 23.28 33.64
N LEU A 695 18.60 22.89 33.41
CA LEU A 695 19.70 23.12 34.35
C LEU A 695 19.86 24.61 34.67
N ALA A 696 19.80 25.46 33.64
CA ALA A 696 19.90 26.90 33.80
C ALA A 696 18.73 27.48 34.63
N VAL A 697 17.49 27.06 34.33
CA VAL A 697 16.30 27.47 35.11
C VAL A 697 16.41 27.01 36.57
N MET A 698 16.88 25.79 36.82
CA MET A 698 17.08 25.30 38.19
C MET A 698 18.15 26.07 38.95
N CYS A 699 19.26 26.41 38.31
CA CYS A 699 20.30 27.24 38.92
C CYS A 699 19.78 28.64 39.28
N VAL A 700 18.90 29.22 38.45
CA VAL A 700 18.20 30.49 38.74
C VAL A 700 17.30 30.32 39.96
N ILE A 701 16.46 29.29 40.00
CA ILE A 701 15.54 29.03 41.13
C ILE A 701 16.33 28.84 42.44
N LEU A 702 17.43 28.09 42.41
CA LEU A 702 18.29 27.85 43.58
C LEU A 702 18.99 29.12 44.08
N ASN A 703 19.24 30.09 43.20
CA ASN A 703 19.82 31.39 43.57
C ASN A 703 18.83 32.26 44.35
N PHE A 704 17.52 32.07 44.14
CA PHE A 704 16.46 32.82 44.82
C PHE A 704 16.04 32.24 46.18
N ILE A 705 16.43 31.00 46.52
CA ILE A 705 16.09 30.35 47.79
C ILE A 705 17.24 30.57 48.79
N SER A 706 17.17 31.61 49.62
CA SER A 706 18.18 31.86 50.66
C SER A 706 18.11 30.83 51.80
N THR A 707 19.26 30.49 52.38
CA THR A 707 19.32 29.89 53.73
C THR A 707 20.23 30.73 54.60
N ASP A 708 19.72 31.17 55.75
CA ASP A 708 20.52 31.74 56.81
C ASP A 708 21.56 30.72 57.32
N PRO A 709 22.78 31.16 57.63
CA PRO A 709 23.69 30.46 58.52
C PRO A 709 23.56 31.01 59.95
N GLU A 710 23.71 30.09 60.92
CA GLU A 710 24.04 30.33 62.33
C GLU A 710 22.90 30.73 63.30
N SER A 711 22.26 29.70 63.84
CA SER A 711 22.06 29.59 65.30
C SER A 711 22.94 28.47 65.83
N ASP A 712 24.14 28.82 66.31
CA ASP A 712 24.92 28.07 67.30
C ASP A 712 25.52 29.15 68.22
N GLN A 713 24.87 29.43 69.36
CA GLN A 713 25.15 28.85 70.70
C GLN A 713 26.11 29.78 71.48
N PRO A 714 26.00 29.86 72.82
CA PRO A 714 26.11 28.72 73.73
C PRO A 714 24.79 28.22 74.33
#